data_AF-G4NCP3-F1
#
_entry.id   AF-G4NCP3-F1
#
_cell.length_a   1.000
_cell.length_b   1.000
_cell.length_c   1.000
_cell.angle_alpha   90.00
_cell.angle_beta   90.00
_cell.angle_gamma   90.00
#
_symmetry.space_group_name_H-M   'P 1'
#
loop_
_entity.id
_entity.type
_entity.pdbx_description
1 polymer ?
#
loop_
_entity_poly.entity_id
_entity_poly.type
_entity_poly.pdbx_seq_one_letter_code
_entity_poly.pdbx_strand_id
1 'polypeptide(L)'
;MDLSTITSAEQVFTSPSNTLPQIRAIHKALHTQIDDRASRLRTQVGTSYRDLLGTADAIVRMRRDMAEVQSVLGRMGGRCGRAVVGAKAEGLQRFVGLGDAKGRKLSVAARARLLDACALAARRVLRTGEAKRGDRLLIAAKVLLLSRLVGKSLSEGGDLVDPQVRASIDASWKSLRRRIERVLEVVDEELVGRDDVVKALCAYSLATNAGCREVLGFFLRVRARAMTLAFALDEDSEHEGDGGQSSKAALTCLRLFTRTMLDVQALMPTKLVEALKGLKKKAILEDEALLKLEGLRLDLSARWCGDEIRYYKPYIRHDDIEGKQAKEMLTGWAERGGETLIKGLERTLTRLHDLGAVLELRSSVLQCWIRDGGRIRGYDPAVMLDQLRTAINTYTLEMLAGKVHKLRLVGSEMSATLDGWRAGVTDEQRGLWDDEGMDLSLSGGAALFTQDVVARLYGRNDAVSKAVNCYESWHQVVKEVDERVKVLRKQRWDNDADEIEDEETIEQRQQILSSEDPQTLQDQLSKSLETAFRELDEQADDQKRGHVAMYLARVLRDVRSRLPDEVKTAKTLGASLIPQLHEVIVKTVVAAPLEDFTKKALARTSVVGRSLWEGEDPALPSMPSAGVFTLLRALVASMGDAGLDLWSPTAVVALKSYLRGQLREAWLEAANQHNSSEGKLEEKKSAESAEEEKPERSEGADADEEDEGAKGDEEKAASTEDDQAADKTHVSAEQRKELFTQWLYDVLFLQGSLGSANGASKDELKDLEDAMYKQTELANDAARKQMSKSAQEYWKRTSLLFGLLA
;
A
#
# COMPACT_ATOMS: atom_id res chain seq x y z
N MET A 1 -84.32 -66.21 -136.01
CA MET A 1 -83.02 -65.56 -136.23
C MET A 1 -82.52 -65.07 -134.89
N ASP A 2 -81.53 -65.75 -134.30
CA ASP A 2 -80.94 -65.33 -133.03
C ASP A 2 -79.87 -64.26 -133.27
N LEU A 3 -80.20 -63.02 -132.93
CA LEU A 3 -79.34 -61.85 -133.11
C LEU A 3 -78.03 -61.91 -132.28
N SER A 4 -77.98 -62.79 -131.28
CA SER A 4 -76.79 -63.08 -130.46
C SER A 4 -75.63 -63.73 -131.22
N THR A 5 -75.88 -64.28 -132.43
CA THR A 5 -74.84 -64.94 -133.24
C THR A 5 -74.09 -63.98 -134.18
N ILE A 6 -74.56 -62.74 -134.35
CA ILE A 6 -74.00 -61.75 -135.26
C ILE A 6 -72.96 -60.91 -134.49
N THR A 7 -71.68 -61.08 -134.85
CA THR A 7 -70.54 -60.48 -134.13
C THR A 7 -69.91 -59.29 -134.86
N SER A 8 -70.19 -59.12 -136.16
CA SER A 8 -69.84 -57.93 -136.95
C SER A 8 -71.03 -57.51 -137.82
N ALA A 9 -71.18 -56.20 -138.05
CA ALA A 9 -72.22 -55.66 -138.93
C ALA A 9 -72.12 -56.18 -140.37
N GLU A 10 -70.92 -56.53 -140.83
CA GLU A 10 -70.66 -57.05 -142.19
C GLU A 10 -71.28 -58.44 -142.42
N GLN A 11 -71.42 -59.26 -141.36
CA GLN A 11 -72.04 -60.59 -141.44
C GLN A 11 -73.53 -60.53 -141.81
N VAL A 12 -74.19 -59.40 -141.52
CA VAL A 12 -75.61 -59.16 -141.88
C VAL A 12 -75.78 -59.12 -143.40
N PHE A 13 -74.83 -58.52 -144.12
CA PHE A 13 -74.91 -58.25 -145.56
C PHE A 13 -74.22 -59.31 -146.43
N THR A 14 -73.29 -60.10 -145.87
CA THR A 14 -72.52 -61.13 -146.60
C THR A 14 -73.14 -62.53 -146.53
N SER A 15 -74.08 -62.78 -145.62
CA SER A 15 -74.73 -64.09 -145.48
C SER A 15 -75.81 -64.31 -146.55
N PRO A 16 -75.71 -65.34 -147.43
CA PRO A 16 -76.66 -65.54 -148.55
C PRO A 16 -78.09 -65.93 -148.12
N SER A 17 -78.31 -66.19 -146.83
CA SER A 17 -79.63 -66.41 -146.21
C SER A 17 -80.41 -65.14 -145.88
N ASN A 18 -79.78 -63.96 -145.98
CA ASN A 18 -80.35 -62.68 -145.54
C ASN A 18 -80.87 -61.83 -146.71
N THR A 19 -82.13 -62.05 -147.08
CA THR A 19 -82.81 -61.23 -148.09
C THR A 19 -83.10 -59.81 -147.59
N LEU A 20 -83.30 -58.85 -148.50
CA LEU A 20 -83.52 -57.43 -148.18
C LEU A 20 -84.64 -57.17 -147.13
N PRO A 21 -85.79 -57.89 -147.13
CA PRO A 21 -86.80 -57.78 -146.08
C PRO A 21 -86.29 -58.22 -144.70
N GLN A 22 -85.46 -59.27 -144.62
CA GLN A 22 -84.87 -59.74 -143.35
C GLN A 22 -83.83 -58.73 -142.82
N ILE A 23 -83.04 -58.09 -143.69
CA ILE A 23 -82.13 -57.01 -143.29
C ILE A 23 -82.92 -55.82 -142.70
N ARG A 24 -84.06 -55.44 -143.31
CA ARG A 24 -84.96 -54.42 -142.74
C ARG A 24 -85.56 -54.83 -141.40
N ALA A 25 -85.89 -56.11 -141.22
CA ALA A 25 -86.38 -56.65 -139.95
C ALA A 25 -85.30 -56.61 -138.85
N ILE A 26 -84.06 -56.99 -139.16
CA ILE A 26 -82.89 -56.89 -138.26
C ILE A 26 -82.65 -55.43 -137.86
N HIS A 27 -82.65 -54.51 -138.83
CA HIS A 27 -82.48 -53.07 -138.56
C HIS A 27 -83.56 -52.50 -137.63
N LYS A 28 -84.84 -52.89 -137.84
CA LYS A 28 -85.96 -52.48 -136.98
C LYS A 28 -85.86 -53.08 -135.58
N ALA A 29 -85.47 -54.35 -135.47
CA ALA A 29 -85.24 -55.02 -134.18
C ALA A 29 -84.09 -54.36 -133.40
N LEU A 30 -82.98 -54.03 -134.06
CA LEU A 30 -81.86 -53.31 -133.44
C LEU A 30 -82.27 -51.93 -132.93
N HIS A 31 -83.03 -51.14 -133.71
CA HIS A 31 -83.59 -49.87 -133.22
C HIS A 31 -84.44 -50.08 -131.96
N THR A 32 -85.38 -51.02 -131.95
CA THR A 32 -86.19 -51.29 -130.75
C THR A 32 -85.37 -51.75 -129.54
N GLN A 33 -84.28 -52.48 -129.74
CA GLN A 33 -83.37 -52.86 -128.65
C GLN A 33 -82.49 -51.69 -128.17
N ILE A 34 -82.11 -50.77 -129.05
CA ILE A 34 -81.38 -49.55 -128.70
C ILE A 34 -82.30 -48.62 -127.90
N ASP A 35 -83.54 -48.41 -128.34
CA ASP A 35 -84.51 -47.56 -127.64
C ASP A 35 -84.90 -48.15 -126.26
N ASP A 36 -85.11 -49.46 -126.16
CA ASP A 36 -85.38 -50.13 -124.87
C ASP A 36 -84.16 -50.16 -123.94
N ARG A 37 -82.93 -50.29 -124.46
CA ARG A 37 -81.72 -50.10 -123.63
C ARG A 37 -81.51 -48.64 -123.24
N ALA A 38 -81.83 -47.69 -124.09
CA ALA A 38 -81.73 -46.26 -123.80
C ALA A 38 -82.80 -45.79 -122.82
N SER A 39 -84.00 -46.37 -122.83
CA SER A 39 -85.05 -46.11 -121.84
C SER A 39 -84.66 -46.69 -120.47
N ARG A 40 -84.17 -47.95 -120.42
CA ARG A 40 -83.64 -48.60 -119.21
C ARG A 40 -82.44 -47.86 -118.62
N LEU A 41 -81.51 -47.39 -119.45
CA LEU A 41 -80.40 -46.56 -118.98
C LEU A 41 -80.89 -45.20 -118.45
N ARG A 42 -81.87 -44.55 -119.10
CA ARG A 42 -82.47 -43.31 -118.58
C ARG A 42 -83.19 -43.51 -117.24
N THR A 43 -83.85 -44.64 -117.00
CA THR A 43 -84.52 -44.91 -115.72
C THR A 43 -83.57 -45.36 -114.60
N GLN A 44 -82.55 -46.17 -114.91
CA GLN A 44 -81.53 -46.58 -113.95
C GLN A 44 -80.58 -45.43 -113.58
N VAL A 45 -80.08 -44.68 -114.56
CA VAL A 45 -79.16 -43.56 -114.31
C VAL A 45 -79.92 -42.34 -113.79
N GLY A 46 -81.14 -42.08 -114.26
CA GLY A 46 -81.96 -40.94 -113.82
C GLY A 46 -82.30 -40.93 -112.33
N THR A 47 -82.28 -42.08 -111.66
CA THR A 47 -82.44 -42.19 -110.20
C THR A 47 -81.10 -42.30 -109.47
N SER A 48 -80.13 -43.05 -110.01
CA SER A 48 -78.85 -43.36 -109.32
C SER A 48 -77.73 -42.31 -109.50
N TYR A 49 -77.79 -41.41 -110.48
CA TYR A 49 -76.72 -40.43 -110.76
C TYR A 49 -76.37 -39.52 -109.57
N ARG A 50 -77.34 -39.21 -108.71
CA ARG A 50 -77.14 -38.42 -107.48
C ARG A 50 -76.31 -39.18 -106.43
N ASP A 51 -76.49 -40.49 -106.31
CA ASP A 51 -75.74 -41.32 -105.35
C ASP A 51 -74.33 -41.65 -105.87
N LEU A 52 -74.16 -41.77 -107.18
CA LEU A 52 -72.85 -41.86 -107.82
C LEU A 52 -72.04 -40.56 -107.65
N LEU A 53 -72.69 -39.40 -107.75
CA LEU A 53 -72.06 -38.12 -107.38
C LEU A 53 -71.76 -38.06 -105.88
N GLY A 54 -72.70 -38.43 -105.01
CA GLY A 54 -72.51 -38.41 -103.55
C GLY A 54 -71.37 -39.32 -103.07
N THR A 55 -71.21 -40.50 -103.67
CA THR A 55 -70.11 -41.43 -103.39
C THR A 55 -68.78 -40.94 -103.94
N ALA A 56 -68.74 -40.33 -105.13
CA ALA A 56 -67.52 -39.67 -105.64
C ALA A 56 -67.09 -38.51 -104.74
N ASP A 57 -68.03 -37.67 -104.30
CA ASP A 57 -67.81 -36.52 -103.43
C ASP A 57 -67.35 -36.96 -102.02
N ALA A 58 -67.86 -38.10 -101.53
CA ALA A 58 -67.37 -38.75 -100.30
C ALA A 58 -65.92 -39.27 -100.45
N ILE A 59 -65.58 -39.93 -101.56
CA ILE A 59 -64.21 -40.40 -101.84
C ILE A 59 -63.22 -39.22 -101.91
N VAL A 60 -63.62 -38.10 -102.52
CA VAL A 60 -62.80 -36.87 -102.58
C VAL A 60 -62.61 -36.26 -101.19
N ARG A 61 -63.65 -36.18 -100.35
CA ARG A 61 -63.52 -35.76 -98.94
C ARG A 61 -62.58 -36.69 -98.16
N MET A 62 -62.86 -37.99 -98.14
CA MET A 62 -62.03 -38.97 -97.43
C MET A 62 -60.56 -38.95 -97.86
N ARG A 63 -60.27 -38.69 -99.15
CA ARG A 63 -58.89 -38.53 -99.63
C ARG A 63 -58.22 -37.25 -99.10
N ARG A 64 -58.96 -36.14 -98.99
CA ARG A 64 -58.47 -34.89 -98.39
C ARG A 64 -58.21 -35.08 -96.89
N ASP A 65 -59.16 -35.67 -96.19
CA ASP A 65 -59.10 -35.89 -94.74
C ASP A 65 -57.94 -36.85 -94.39
N MET A 66 -57.75 -37.93 -95.17
CA MET A 66 -56.61 -38.82 -95.03
C MET A 66 -55.26 -38.13 -95.28
N ALA A 67 -55.17 -37.19 -96.24
CA ALA A 67 -53.95 -36.43 -96.46
C ALA A 67 -53.65 -35.47 -95.28
N GLU A 68 -54.68 -34.87 -94.69
CA GLU A 68 -54.52 -34.04 -93.49
C GLU A 68 -54.09 -34.88 -92.28
N VAL A 69 -54.76 -36.01 -92.02
CA VAL A 69 -54.38 -36.99 -90.98
C VAL A 69 -52.95 -37.50 -91.19
N GLN A 70 -52.56 -37.83 -92.43
CA GLN A 70 -51.19 -38.23 -92.76
C GLN A 70 -50.18 -37.10 -92.50
N SER A 71 -50.54 -35.83 -92.69
CA SER A 71 -49.70 -34.68 -92.32
C SER A 71 -49.56 -34.50 -90.80
N VAL A 72 -50.59 -34.85 -90.03
CA VAL A 72 -50.59 -34.77 -88.56
C VAL A 72 -49.79 -35.93 -87.98
N LEU A 73 -50.03 -37.15 -88.44
CA LEU A 73 -49.25 -38.34 -88.08
C LEU A 73 -47.79 -38.23 -88.51
N GLY A 74 -47.50 -37.64 -89.68
CA GLY A 74 -46.13 -37.32 -90.11
C GLY A 74 -45.45 -36.30 -89.18
N ARG A 75 -46.15 -35.23 -88.78
CA ARG A 75 -45.66 -34.25 -87.80
C ARG A 75 -45.48 -34.84 -86.40
N MET A 76 -46.34 -35.76 -85.97
CA MET A 76 -46.18 -36.49 -84.70
C MET A 76 -45.01 -37.48 -84.78
N GLY A 77 -44.92 -38.30 -85.82
CA GLY A 77 -43.81 -39.24 -86.03
C GLY A 77 -42.45 -38.54 -86.09
N GLY A 78 -42.37 -37.39 -86.79
CA GLY A 78 -41.15 -36.57 -86.82
C GLY A 78 -40.78 -35.89 -85.50
N ARG A 79 -41.71 -35.73 -84.56
CA ARG A 79 -41.48 -35.07 -83.25
C ARG A 79 -41.34 -36.04 -82.08
N CYS A 80 -42.00 -37.20 -82.17
CA CYS A 80 -42.07 -38.25 -81.16
C CYS A 80 -41.30 -39.52 -81.56
N GLY A 81 -40.67 -39.55 -82.75
CA GLY A 81 -39.84 -40.66 -83.19
C GLY A 81 -38.68 -40.93 -82.24
N ARG A 82 -38.36 -42.22 -82.04
CA ARG A 82 -37.40 -42.71 -81.03
C ARG A 82 -36.05 -41.98 -81.04
N ALA A 83 -35.53 -41.62 -82.21
CA ALA A 83 -34.28 -40.86 -82.33
C ALA A 83 -34.39 -39.42 -81.82
N VAL A 84 -35.51 -38.72 -82.07
CA VAL A 84 -35.73 -37.33 -81.65
C VAL A 84 -36.04 -37.25 -80.15
N VAL A 85 -36.82 -38.22 -79.64
CA VAL A 85 -37.08 -38.33 -78.19
C VAL A 85 -35.82 -38.77 -77.45
N GLY A 86 -35.06 -39.72 -78.01
CA GLY A 86 -33.75 -40.14 -77.48
C GLY A 86 -32.76 -38.99 -77.42
N ALA A 87 -32.56 -38.25 -78.52
CA ALA A 87 -31.67 -37.10 -78.55
C ALA A 87 -32.10 -35.98 -77.57
N LYS A 88 -33.41 -35.79 -77.34
CA LYS A 88 -33.91 -34.87 -76.30
C LYS A 88 -33.69 -35.41 -74.88
N ALA A 89 -33.85 -36.70 -74.64
CA ALA A 89 -33.60 -37.33 -73.34
C ALA A 89 -32.10 -37.33 -73.01
N GLU A 90 -31.23 -37.69 -73.96
CA GLU A 90 -29.77 -37.53 -73.84
C GLU A 90 -29.37 -36.06 -73.66
N GLY A 91 -29.99 -35.14 -74.41
CA GLY A 91 -29.76 -33.71 -74.27
C GLY A 91 -30.13 -33.19 -72.88
N LEU A 92 -31.27 -33.63 -72.34
CA LEU A 92 -31.71 -33.33 -70.98
C LEU A 92 -30.77 -33.96 -69.94
N GLN A 93 -30.39 -35.23 -70.10
CA GLN A 93 -29.49 -35.95 -69.20
C GLN A 93 -28.09 -35.30 -69.18
N ARG A 94 -27.58 -34.86 -70.34
CA ARG A 94 -26.34 -34.08 -70.45
C ARG A 94 -26.51 -32.69 -69.83
N PHE A 95 -27.63 -32.01 -70.04
CA PHE A 95 -27.88 -30.68 -69.46
C PHE A 95 -27.98 -30.72 -67.93
N VAL A 96 -28.74 -31.67 -67.37
CA VAL A 96 -28.86 -31.91 -65.93
C VAL A 96 -27.52 -32.36 -65.35
N GLY A 97 -26.88 -33.39 -65.91
CA GLY A 97 -25.58 -33.88 -65.40
C GLY A 97 -24.45 -32.86 -65.48
N LEU A 98 -24.38 -32.03 -66.54
CA LEU A 98 -23.45 -30.90 -66.61
C LEU A 98 -23.87 -29.75 -65.68
N GLY A 99 -25.17 -29.55 -65.48
CA GLY A 99 -25.74 -28.57 -64.55
C GLY A 99 -25.35 -28.89 -63.11
N ASP A 100 -25.56 -30.13 -62.67
CA ASP A 100 -25.23 -30.61 -61.32
C ASP A 100 -23.71 -30.65 -61.10
N ALA A 101 -22.94 -31.12 -62.07
CA ALA A 101 -21.47 -31.15 -61.96
C ALA A 101 -20.86 -29.74 -61.92
N LYS A 102 -21.40 -28.78 -62.69
CA LYS A 102 -20.98 -27.36 -62.63
C LYS A 102 -21.51 -26.70 -61.36
N GLY A 103 -22.75 -26.97 -60.96
CA GLY A 103 -23.40 -26.44 -59.75
C GLY A 103 -22.67 -26.87 -58.48
N ARG A 104 -22.25 -28.14 -58.38
CA ARG A 104 -21.40 -28.64 -57.29
C ARG A 104 -20.06 -27.91 -57.26
N LYS A 105 -19.36 -27.77 -58.40
CA LYS A 105 -18.09 -27.02 -58.48
C LYS A 105 -18.26 -25.54 -58.10
N LEU A 106 -19.36 -24.90 -58.52
CA LEU A 106 -19.68 -23.52 -58.14
C LEU A 106 -20.04 -23.40 -56.65
N SER A 107 -20.75 -24.37 -56.07
CA SER A 107 -21.01 -24.42 -54.63
C SER A 107 -19.73 -24.57 -53.82
N VAL A 108 -18.82 -25.47 -54.21
CA VAL A 108 -17.51 -25.64 -53.55
C VAL A 108 -16.69 -24.35 -53.66
N ALA A 109 -16.58 -23.76 -54.85
CA ALA A 109 -15.85 -22.50 -55.04
C ALA A 109 -16.45 -21.30 -54.27
N ALA A 110 -17.79 -21.22 -54.17
CA ALA A 110 -18.48 -20.20 -53.40
C ALA A 110 -18.31 -20.40 -51.88
N ARG A 111 -18.35 -21.65 -51.40
CA ARG A 111 -18.10 -21.99 -49.99
C ARG A 111 -16.64 -21.77 -49.60
N ALA A 112 -15.68 -22.10 -50.47
CA ALA A 112 -14.27 -21.78 -50.26
C ALA A 112 -14.06 -20.26 -50.14
N ARG A 113 -14.54 -19.46 -51.10
CA ARG A 113 -14.47 -17.99 -51.03
C ARG A 113 -15.18 -17.40 -49.81
N LEU A 114 -16.29 -17.99 -49.37
CA LEU A 114 -16.96 -17.59 -48.12
C LEU A 114 -16.10 -17.91 -46.89
N LEU A 115 -15.36 -19.02 -46.88
CA LEU A 115 -14.43 -19.36 -45.81
C LEU A 115 -13.27 -18.35 -45.72
N ASP A 116 -12.69 -17.98 -46.87
CA ASP A 116 -11.65 -16.94 -46.98
C ASP A 116 -12.17 -15.59 -46.48
N ALA A 117 -13.37 -15.22 -46.92
CA ALA A 117 -14.07 -14.01 -46.50
C ALA A 117 -14.35 -14.00 -44.99
N CYS A 118 -14.78 -15.12 -44.40
CA CYS A 118 -14.94 -15.25 -42.95
C CYS A 118 -13.61 -15.08 -42.20
N ALA A 119 -12.51 -15.67 -42.69
CA ALA A 119 -11.19 -15.54 -42.08
C ALA A 119 -10.68 -14.09 -42.10
N LEU A 120 -10.90 -13.37 -43.21
CA LEU A 120 -10.57 -11.94 -43.32
C LEU A 120 -11.49 -11.05 -42.47
N ALA A 121 -12.80 -11.32 -42.49
CA ALA A 121 -13.80 -10.56 -41.73
C ALA A 121 -13.59 -10.71 -40.22
N ALA A 122 -13.33 -11.91 -39.71
CA ALA A 122 -13.05 -12.13 -38.29
C ALA A 122 -11.80 -11.37 -37.83
N ARG A 123 -10.71 -11.42 -38.59
CA ARG A 123 -9.50 -10.62 -38.34
C ARG A 123 -9.80 -9.11 -38.34
N ARG A 124 -10.59 -8.64 -39.31
CA ARG A 124 -10.97 -7.22 -39.43
C ARG A 124 -11.80 -6.77 -38.23
N VAL A 125 -12.93 -7.42 -37.94
CA VAL A 125 -13.85 -7.07 -36.83
C VAL A 125 -13.14 -7.07 -35.48
N LEU A 126 -12.20 -8.00 -35.24
CA LEU A 126 -11.40 -8.02 -34.02
C LEU A 126 -10.38 -6.86 -33.97
N ARG A 127 -9.71 -6.52 -35.08
CA ARG A 127 -8.65 -5.49 -35.08
C ARG A 127 -9.18 -4.06 -35.18
N THR A 128 -10.16 -3.83 -36.06
CA THR A 128 -10.60 -2.51 -36.54
C THR A 128 -12.10 -2.54 -36.84
N GLY A 129 -12.88 -1.77 -36.09
CA GLY A 129 -14.32 -1.61 -36.29
C GLY A 129 -14.84 -0.48 -35.41
N GLU A 130 -16.07 -0.02 -35.68
CA GLU A 130 -16.66 1.17 -35.05
C GLU A 130 -17.68 0.82 -33.95
N ALA A 131 -18.31 -0.35 -34.02
CA ALA A 131 -19.29 -0.84 -33.05
C ALA A 131 -18.74 -0.94 -31.61
N LYS A 132 -19.61 -1.12 -30.60
CA LYS A 132 -19.19 -1.31 -29.20
C LYS A 132 -18.32 -2.56 -29.00
N ARG A 133 -17.59 -2.64 -27.87
CA ARG A 133 -16.57 -3.67 -27.64
C ARG A 133 -17.17 -5.08 -27.66
N GLY A 134 -18.29 -5.29 -26.97
CA GLY A 134 -19.03 -6.55 -26.93
C GLY A 134 -19.67 -6.90 -28.28
N ASP A 135 -20.19 -5.92 -29.03
CA ASP A 135 -20.73 -6.14 -30.37
C ASP A 135 -19.66 -6.69 -31.33
N ARG A 136 -18.42 -6.15 -31.29
CA ARG A 136 -17.29 -6.71 -32.07
C ARG A 136 -17.00 -8.16 -31.71
N LEU A 137 -17.01 -8.51 -30.42
CA LEU A 137 -16.79 -9.89 -29.96
C LEU A 137 -17.90 -10.83 -30.44
N LEU A 138 -19.16 -10.43 -30.29
CA LEU A 138 -20.32 -11.22 -30.69
C LEU A 138 -20.39 -11.42 -32.21
N ILE A 139 -20.13 -10.37 -33.00
CA ILE A 139 -20.03 -10.47 -34.46
C ILE A 139 -18.88 -11.38 -34.86
N ALA A 140 -17.69 -11.22 -34.28
CA ALA A 140 -16.55 -12.09 -34.58
C ALA A 140 -16.83 -13.57 -34.23
N ALA A 141 -17.51 -13.85 -33.11
CA ALA A 141 -17.93 -15.20 -32.75
C ALA A 141 -18.90 -15.81 -33.78
N LYS A 142 -19.88 -15.04 -34.28
CA LYS A 142 -20.81 -15.46 -35.34
C LYS A 142 -20.09 -15.71 -36.67
N VAL A 143 -19.17 -14.84 -37.09
CA VAL A 143 -18.33 -15.03 -38.29
C VAL A 143 -17.49 -16.30 -38.18
N LEU A 144 -16.86 -16.54 -37.03
CA LEU A 144 -16.03 -17.71 -36.81
C LEU A 144 -16.85 -19.00 -36.70
N LEU A 145 -18.07 -18.96 -36.14
CA LEU A 145 -19.00 -20.08 -36.16
C LEU A 145 -19.43 -20.41 -37.60
N LEU A 146 -19.76 -19.41 -38.43
CA LEU A 146 -20.03 -19.61 -39.86
C LEU A 146 -18.81 -20.24 -40.57
N SER A 147 -17.60 -19.77 -40.29
CA SER A 147 -16.36 -20.35 -40.84
C SER A 147 -16.20 -21.84 -40.47
N ARG A 148 -16.58 -22.23 -39.23
CA ARG A 148 -16.52 -23.61 -38.75
C ARG A 148 -17.54 -24.51 -39.47
N LEU A 149 -18.74 -24.00 -39.76
CA LEU A 149 -19.79 -24.71 -40.49
C LEU A 149 -19.44 -24.88 -41.97
N VAL A 150 -18.98 -23.80 -42.62
CA VAL A 150 -18.55 -23.83 -44.02
C VAL A 150 -17.35 -24.77 -44.20
N GLY A 151 -16.33 -24.65 -43.34
CA GLY A 151 -15.15 -25.52 -43.36
C GLY A 151 -15.48 -27.01 -43.13
N LYS A 152 -16.41 -27.31 -42.21
CA LYS A 152 -16.97 -28.66 -42.04
C LYS A 152 -17.55 -29.20 -43.34
N SER A 153 -18.50 -28.47 -43.94
CA SER A 153 -19.18 -28.90 -45.17
C SER A 153 -18.27 -29.09 -46.40
N LEU A 154 -17.07 -28.50 -46.39
CA LEU A 154 -16.05 -28.72 -47.40
C LEU A 154 -15.27 -30.01 -47.09
N SER A 155 -14.80 -30.19 -45.85
CA SER A 155 -14.11 -31.40 -45.42
C SER A 155 -14.99 -32.67 -45.49
N GLU A 156 -16.26 -32.56 -45.14
CA GLU A 156 -17.28 -33.63 -45.23
C GLU A 156 -17.66 -33.91 -46.71
N GLY A 157 -17.43 -32.94 -47.61
CA GLY A 157 -17.55 -33.11 -49.07
C GLY A 157 -16.34 -33.75 -49.76
N GLY A 158 -15.23 -33.95 -49.04
CA GLY A 158 -13.94 -34.42 -49.56
C GLY A 158 -13.04 -33.32 -50.15
N ASP A 159 -13.42 -32.05 -50.02
CA ASP A 159 -12.69 -30.92 -50.61
C ASP A 159 -11.55 -30.43 -49.68
N LEU A 160 -10.37 -30.17 -50.25
CA LEU A 160 -9.21 -29.66 -49.50
C LEU A 160 -9.40 -28.17 -49.15
N VAL A 161 -9.40 -27.88 -47.84
CA VAL A 161 -9.36 -26.52 -47.29
C VAL A 161 -7.92 -26.03 -47.19
N ASP A 162 -7.66 -24.79 -47.62
CA ASP A 162 -6.34 -24.15 -47.53
C ASP A 162 -5.82 -24.14 -46.07
N PRO A 163 -4.63 -24.72 -45.79
CA PRO A 163 -4.05 -24.71 -44.45
C PRO A 163 -3.78 -23.30 -43.90
N GLN A 164 -3.49 -22.32 -44.75
CA GLN A 164 -3.29 -20.92 -44.34
C GLN A 164 -4.60 -20.30 -43.83
N VAL A 165 -5.73 -20.58 -44.51
CA VAL A 165 -7.06 -20.13 -44.10
C VAL A 165 -7.50 -20.82 -42.81
N ARG A 166 -7.22 -22.11 -42.67
CA ARG A 166 -7.47 -22.87 -41.43
C ARG A 166 -6.67 -22.29 -40.24
N ALA A 167 -5.36 -22.11 -40.40
CA ALA A 167 -4.51 -21.49 -39.39
C ALA A 167 -4.95 -20.04 -39.06
N SER A 168 -5.47 -19.31 -40.04
CA SER A 168 -6.04 -17.97 -39.86
C SER A 168 -7.29 -17.97 -38.98
N ILE A 169 -8.18 -18.95 -39.16
CA ILE A 169 -9.38 -19.14 -38.33
C ILE A 169 -9.00 -19.55 -36.90
N ASP A 170 -8.05 -20.49 -36.74
CA ASP A 170 -7.58 -20.93 -35.42
C ASP A 170 -6.87 -19.81 -34.63
N ALA A 171 -6.06 -18.98 -35.31
CA ALA A 171 -5.49 -17.77 -34.72
C ALA A 171 -6.56 -16.74 -34.33
N SER A 172 -7.64 -16.63 -35.11
CA SER A 172 -8.76 -15.73 -34.82
C SER A 172 -9.60 -16.22 -33.63
N TRP A 173 -9.83 -17.53 -33.48
CA TRP A 173 -10.43 -18.11 -32.28
C TRP A 173 -9.58 -17.86 -31.01
N LYS A 174 -8.26 -18.03 -31.11
CA LYS A 174 -7.32 -17.71 -30.01
C LYS A 174 -7.35 -16.21 -29.66
N SER A 175 -7.43 -15.33 -30.66
CA SER A 175 -7.55 -13.88 -30.44
C SER A 175 -8.91 -13.48 -29.84
N LEU A 176 -10.01 -14.12 -30.25
CA LEU A 176 -11.34 -13.89 -29.69
C LEU A 176 -11.37 -14.21 -28.19
N ARG A 177 -10.89 -15.40 -27.78
CA ARG A 177 -10.84 -15.79 -26.34
C ARG A 177 -10.04 -14.79 -25.51
N ARG A 178 -8.81 -14.46 -25.94
CA ARG A 178 -7.93 -13.42 -25.35
C ARG A 178 -8.48 -11.99 -25.38
N ARG A 179 -9.64 -11.74 -25.99
CA ARG A 179 -10.31 -10.43 -26.01
C ARG A 179 -11.63 -10.46 -25.24
N ILE A 180 -12.30 -11.61 -25.19
CA ILE A 180 -13.38 -11.87 -24.23
C ILE A 180 -12.81 -11.77 -22.81
N GLU A 181 -11.72 -12.49 -22.50
CA GLU A 181 -11.02 -12.46 -21.20
C GLU A 181 -10.73 -11.01 -20.77
N ARG A 182 -10.04 -10.23 -21.61
CA ARG A 182 -9.75 -8.80 -21.35
C ARG A 182 -10.96 -7.87 -21.26
N VAL A 183 -12.11 -8.18 -21.86
CA VAL A 183 -13.34 -7.39 -21.66
C VAL A 183 -14.03 -7.76 -20.34
N LEU A 184 -13.89 -9.00 -19.88
CA LEU A 184 -14.38 -9.45 -18.58
C LEU A 184 -13.41 -9.12 -17.43
N GLU A 185 -12.17 -8.75 -17.72
CA GLU A 185 -11.18 -8.24 -16.75
C GLU A 185 -11.39 -6.75 -16.41
N VAL A 186 -11.92 -5.93 -17.32
CA VAL A 186 -12.13 -4.49 -17.10
C VAL A 186 -13.33 -4.22 -16.16
N VAL A 187 -13.16 -3.24 -15.28
CA VAL A 187 -14.15 -2.86 -14.24
C VAL A 187 -14.87 -1.53 -14.55
N ASP A 188 -14.21 -0.67 -15.32
CA ASP A 188 -14.65 0.68 -15.68
C ASP A 188 -15.94 0.65 -16.54
N GLU A 189 -17.00 1.32 -16.05
CA GLU A 189 -18.32 1.38 -16.68
C GLU A 189 -18.35 2.20 -17.98
N GLU A 190 -17.51 3.24 -18.10
CA GLU A 190 -17.41 4.06 -19.30
C GLU A 190 -16.74 3.27 -20.43
N LEU A 191 -15.79 2.40 -20.07
CA LEU A 191 -15.03 1.57 -21.00
C LEU A 191 -15.68 0.22 -21.33
N VAL A 192 -16.47 -0.37 -20.42
CA VAL A 192 -17.19 -1.64 -20.61
C VAL A 192 -18.54 -1.62 -19.86
N GLY A 193 -19.63 -1.42 -20.60
CA GLY A 193 -20.98 -1.49 -20.03
C GLY A 193 -21.44 -2.93 -19.76
N ARG A 194 -22.48 -3.11 -18.92
CA ARG A 194 -23.07 -4.43 -18.63
C ARG A 194 -23.56 -5.17 -19.89
N ASP A 195 -23.99 -4.43 -20.92
CA ASP A 195 -24.36 -4.97 -22.24
C ASP A 195 -23.15 -5.55 -22.99
N ASP A 196 -21.97 -4.91 -22.91
CA ASP A 196 -20.73 -5.46 -23.49
C ASP A 196 -20.31 -6.75 -22.78
N VAL A 197 -20.53 -6.87 -21.46
CA VAL A 197 -20.33 -8.11 -20.69
C VAL A 197 -21.28 -9.21 -21.17
N VAL A 198 -22.59 -8.95 -21.28
CA VAL A 198 -23.57 -9.90 -21.84
C VAL A 198 -23.13 -10.40 -23.23
N LYS A 199 -22.72 -9.49 -24.10
CA LYS A 199 -22.29 -9.79 -25.47
C LYS A 199 -20.98 -10.58 -25.51
N ALA A 200 -20.03 -10.31 -24.61
CA ALA A 200 -18.80 -11.09 -24.47
C ALA A 200 -19.08 -12.53 -23.97
N LEU A 201 -20.03 -12.71 -23.04
CA LEU A 201 -20.47 -14.03 -22.56
C LEU A 201 -21.22 -14.81 -23.64
N CYS A 202 -22.04 -14.13 -24.46
CA CYS A 202 -22.67 -14.72 -25.65
C CYS A 202 -21.64 -15.07 -26.75
N ALA A 203 -20.57 -14.29 -26.89
CA ALA A 203 -19.46 -14.61 -27.79
C ALA A 203 -18.69 -15.87 -27.30
N TYR A 204 -18.55 -16.04 -25.98
CA TYR A 204 -17.93 -17.23 -25.39
C TYR A 204 -18.76 -18.50 -25.59
N SER A 205 -20.08 -18.45 -25.37
CA SER A 205 -20.96 -19.61 -25.58
C SER A 205 -20.97 -20.07 -27.05
N LEU A 206 -21.00 -19.14 -28.01
CA LEU A 206 -20.83 -19.45 -29.45
C LEU A 206 -19.46 -20.04 -29.78
N ALA A 207 -18.40 -19.69 -29.03
CA ALA A 207 -17.02 -20.15 -29.26
C ALA A 207 -16.69 -21.51 -28.63
N THR A 208 -17.58 -22.04 -27.79
CA THR A 208 -17.36 -23.25 -26.97
C THR A 208 -18.53 -24.23 -26.97
N ASN A 209 -19.71 -23.80 -27.43
CA ASN A 209 -21.01 -24.44 -27.23
C ASN A 209 -21.44 -24.54 -25.74
N ALA A 210 -20.85 -23.71 -24.86
CA ALA A 210 -21.09 -23.76 -23.42
C ALA A 210 -22.52 -23.36 -23.01
N GLY A 211 -23.04 -24.01 -21.96
CA GLY A 211 -24.33 -23.67 -21.33
C GLY A 211 -24.28 -22.43 -20.42
N CYS A 212 -25.44 -21.93 -20.00
CA CYS A 212 -25.54 -20.76 -19.10
C CYS A 212 -24.75 -20.96 -17.79
N ARG A 213 -24.77 -22.17 -17.21
CA ARG A 213 -24.00 -22.52 -16.01
C ARG A 213 -22.49 -22.46 -16.25
N GLU A 214 -22.04 -22.97 -17.38
CA GLU A 214 -20.62 -22.99 -17.77
C GLU A 214 -20.11 -21.60 -18.14
N VAL A 215 -20.97 -20.75 -18.72
CA VAL A 215 -20.71 -19.35 -19.03
C VAL A 215 -20.58 -18.52 -17.75
N LEU A 216 -21.49 -18.68 -16.78
CA LEU A 216 -21.36 -18.04 -15.46
C LEU A 216 -20.10 -18.53 -14.73
N GLY A 217 -19.86 -19.84 -14.72
CA GLY A 217 -18.64 -20.44 -14.17
C GLY A 217 -17.35 -20.02 -14.89
N PHE A 218 -17.42 -19.58 -16.15
CA PHE A 218 -16.30 -18.95 -16.85
C PHE A 218 -16.12 -17.49 -16.41
N PHE A 219 -17.19 -16.69 -16.36
CA PHE A 219 -17.14 -15.29 -15.90
C PHE A 219 -16.50 -15.15 -14.51
N LEU A 220 -16.99 -15.94 -13.54
CA LEU A 220 -16.49 -15.95 -12.17
C LEU A 220 -15.00 -16.36 -12.10
N ARG A 221 -14.56 -17.31 -12.92
CA ARG A 221 -13.13 -17.71 -12.99
C ARG A 221 -12.25 -16.64 -13.63
N VAL A 222 -12.73 -15.91 -14.64
CA VAL A 222 -11.97 -14.80 -15.24
C VAL A 222 -11.86 -13.64 -14.24
N ARG A 223 -12.95 -13.23 -13.60
CA ARG A 223 -12.93 -12.19 -12.53
C ARG A 223 -12.03 -12.58 -11.36
N ALA A 224 -12.11 -13.82 -10.86
CA ALA A 224 -11.20 -14.31 -9.82
C ALA A 224 -9.72 -14.29 -10.24
N ARG A 225 -9.42 -14.72 -11.47
CA ARG A 225 -8.05 -14.67 -12.01
C ARG A 225 -7.56 -13.22 -12.15
N ALA A 226 -8.43 -12.30 -12.55
CA ALA A 226 -8.11 -10.88 -12.63
C ALA A 226 -7.74 -10.32 -11.25
N MET A 227 -8.46 -10.71 -10.19
CA MET A 227 -8.15 -10.33 -8.80
C MET A 227 -6.78 -10.87 -8.37
N THR A 228 -6.43 -12.13 -8.69
CA THR A 228 -5.10 -12.69 -8.39
C THR A 228 -3.99 -12.00 -9.19
N LEU A 229 -4.22 -11.71 -10.48
CA LEU A 229 -3.24 -11.05 -11.34
C LEU A 229 -3.03 -9.57 -10.97
N ALA A 230 -4.07 -8.89 -10.46
CA ALA A 230 -3.94 -7.50 -10.00
C ALA A 230 -2.90 -7.37 -8.88
N PHE A 231 -2.87 -8.30 -7.91
CA PHE A 231 -1.83 -8.32 -6.89
C PHE A 231 -0.49 -8.84 -7.42
N ALA A 232 -0.47 -9.88 -8.24
CA ALA A 232 0.79 -10.47 -8.75
C ALA A 232 1.59 -9.50 -9.66
N LEU A 233 0.93 -8.65 -10.44
CA LEU A 233 1.62 -7.64 -11.26
C LEU A 233 2.30 -6.54 -10.43
N ASP A 234 1.78 -6.28 -9.23
CA ASP A 234 2.41 -5.42 -8.22
C ASP A 234 3.46 -6.18 -7.38
N GLU A 235 3.62 -7.49 -7.56
CA GLU A 235 4.77 -8.27 -7.07
C GLU A 235 5.90 -8.27 -8.13
N ASP A 236 5.60 -8.43 -9.42
CA ASP A 236 6.60 -8.38 -10.51
C ASP A 236 7.21 -6.97 -10.76
N SER A 237 6.57 -5.88 -10.31
CA SER A 237 6.98 -4.50 -10.60
C SER A 237 7.95 -3.86 -9.59
N GLU A 238 8.69 -4.66 -8.81
CA GLU A 238 9.59 -4.26 -7.71
C GLU A 238 10.71 -3.23 -8.05
N HIS A 239 10.88 -2.85 -9.32
CA HIS A 239 12.01 -2.04 -9.79
C HIS A 239 11.73 -0.52 -9.87
N GLU A 240 10.47 -0.08 -9.73
CA GLU A 240 10.12 1.34 -9.66
C GLU A 240 9.47 1.67 -8.30
N GLY A 241 10.19 2.44 -7.47
CA GLY A 241 9.90 2.65 -6.05
C GLY A 241 8.70 3.54 -5.71
N ASP A 242 7.64 3.58 -6.53
CA ASP A 242 6.41 4.32 -6.23
C ASP A 242 5.42 3.46 -5.43
N GLY A 243 5.35 3.70 -4.11
CA GLY A 243 4.33 3.08 -3.23
C GLY A 243 2.89 3.40 -3.65
N GLY A 244 2.69 4.47 -4.44
CA GLY A 244 1.43 4.79 -5.09
C GLY A 244 1.00 3.76 -6.14
N GLN A 245 1.83 2.81 -6.57
CA GLN A 245 1.43 1.69 -7.42
C GLN A 245 0.71 0.61 -6.61
N SER A 246 1.30 0.14 -5.49
CA SER A 246 0.76 -0.97 -4.69
C SER A 246 -0.67 -0.73 -4.17
N SER A 247 -0.98 0.52 -3.81
CA SER A 247 -2.33 0.94 -3.41
C SER A 247 -3.39 0.80 -4.52
N LYS A 248 -2.98 0.79 -5.80
CA LYS A 248 -3.90 0.68 -6.95
C LYS A 248 -4.37 -0.76 -7.17
N ALA A 249 -3.56 -1.80 -6.90
CA ALA A 249 -4.02 -3.18 -6.97
C ALA A 249 -5.13 -3.49 -5.95
N ALA A 250 -4.96 -3.09 -4.70
CA ALA A 250 -5.98 -3.29 -3.66
C ALA A 250 -7.33 -2.66 -4.05
N LEU A 251 -7.32 -1.41 -4.52
CA LEU A 251 -8.53 -0.73 -5.01
C LEU A 251 -9.11 -1.36 -6.29
N THR A 252 -8.26 -1.82 -7.21
CA THR A 252 -8.71 -2.50 -8.44
C THR A 252 -9.33 -3.86 -8.13
N CYS A 253 -8.79 -4.58 -7.16
CA CYS A 253 -9.30 -5.86 -6.67
C CYS A 253 -10.62 -5.71 -5.91
N LEU A 254 -10.75 -4.69 -5.06
CA LEU A 254 -12.00 -4.32 -4.40
C LEU A 254 -13.10 -3.95 -5.42
N ARG A 255 -12.76 -3.16 -6.43
CA ARG A 255 -13.70 -2.81 -7.52
C ARG A 255 -14.06 -4.04 -8.37
N LEU A 256 -13.12 -4.94 -8.65
CA LEU A 256 -13.41 -6.23 -9.30
C LEU A 256 -14.41 -7.06 -8.47
N PHE A 257 -14.24 -7.07 -7.15
CA PHE A 257 -15.11 -7.78 -6.21
C PHE A 257 -16.54 -7.23 -6.22
N THR A 258 -16.72 -5.95 -5.86
CA THR A 258 -18.06 -5.31 -5.84
C THR A 258 -18.72 -5.39 -7.22
N ARG A 259 -17.98 -5.09 -8.29
CA ARG A 259 -18.52 -5.14 -9.65
C ARG A 259 -18.99 -6.52 -10.06
N THR A 260 -18.25 -7.58 -9.72
CA THR A 260 -18.66 -8.95 -10.08
C THR A 260 -19.94 -9.35 -9.36
N MET A 261 -20.08 -8.98 -8.08
CA MET A 261 -21.32 -9.21 -7.32
C MET A 261 -22.52 -8.51 -7.98
N LEU A 262 -22.39 -7.22 -8.31
CA LEU A 262 -23.45 -6.44 -8.95
C LEU A 262 -23.74 -6.89 -10.38
N ASP A 263 -22.72 -7.26 -11.16
CA ASP A 263 -22.89 -7.80 -12.52
C ASP A 263 -23.65 -9.13 -12.49
N VAL A 264 -23.30 -10.08 -11.62
CA VAL A 264 -24.02 -11.37 -11.55
C VAL A 264 -25.47 -11.18 -11.11
N GLN A 265 -25.74 -10.30 -10.13
CA GLN A 265 -27.10 -9.95 -9.72
C GLN A 265 -27.89 -9.22 -10.82
N ALA A 266 -27.23 -8.48 -11.70
CA ALA A 266 -27.85 -7.83 -12.85
C ALA A 266 -28.03 -8.76 -14.06
N LEU A 267 -27.24 -9.82 -14.18
CA LEU A 267 -27.24 -10.81 -15.27
C LEU A 267 -28.22 -11.97 -15.03
N MET A 268 -28.33 -12.43 -13.77
CA MET A 268 -29.09 -13.62 -13.38
C MET A 268 -30.35 -13.24 -12.58
N PRO A 269 -31.47 -13.98 -12.72
CA PRO A 269 -31.61 -15.19 -13.54
C PRO A 269 -32.00 -14.94 -15.01
N THR A 270 -32.48 -13.75 -15.37
CA THR A 270 -33.16 -13.53 -16.67
C THR A 270 -32.23 -13.10 -17.81
N LYS A 271 -31.46 -12.00 -17.66
CA LYS A 271 -30.84 -11.32 -18.82
C LYS A 271 -29.86 -12.19 -19.60
N LEU A 272 -29.01 -12.98 -18.91
CA LEU A 272 -28.09 -13.89 -19.58
C LEU A 272 -28.83 -15.02 -20.30
N VAL A 273 -29.85 -15.61 -19.66
CA VAL A 273 -30.69 -16.67 -20.24
C VAL A 273 -31.44 -16.16 -21.48
N GLU A 274 -32.02 -14.96 -21.40
CA GLU A 274 -32.71 -14.30 -22.53
C GLU A 274 -31.76 -13.94 -23.69
N ALA A 275 -30.54 -13.49 -23.39
CA ALA A 275 -29.53 -13.23 -24.42
C ALA A 275 -29.12 -14.52 -25.14
N LEU A 276 -28.83 -15.60 -24.40
CA LEU A 276 -28.55 -16.93 -24.97
C LEU A 276 -29.75 -17.51 -25.74
N LYS A 277 -30.99 -17.20 -25.33
CA LYS A 277 -32.23 -17.51 -26.07
C LYS A 277 -32.36 -16.68 -27.34
N GLY A 278 -31.89 -15.44 -27.34
CA GLY A 278 -31.79 -14.57 -28.51
C GLY A 278 -30.98 -15.21 -29.64
N LEU A 279 -29.86 -15.85 -29.31
CA LEU A 279 -28.96 -16.53 -30.27
C LEU A 279 -29.63 -17.67 -31.06
N LYS A 280 -30.74 -18.22 -30.57
CA LYS A 280 -31.50 -19.30 -31.24
C LYS A 280 -32.58 -18.80 -32.22
N LYS A 281 -32.96 -17.52 -32.17
CA LYS A 281 -34.21 -17.04 -32.81
C LYS A 281 -34.10 -17.10 -34.35
N LYS A 282 -33.08 -16.47 -34.92
CA LYS A 282 -32.77 -16.43 -36.36
C LYS A 282 -31.76 -17.52 -36.74
N ALA A 283 -31.74 -17.97 -37.99
CA ALA A 283 -30.64 -18.78 -38.52
C ALA A 283 -29.38 -17.91 -38.75
N ILE A 284 -28.20 -18.52 -38.77
CA ILE A 284 -26.93 -17.78 -38.80
C ILE A 284 -26.76 -16.92 -40.07
N LEU A 285 -27.34 -17.33 -41.21
CA LEU A 285 -27.31 -16.57 -42.45
C LEU A 285 -28.41 -15.49 -42.55
N GLU A 286 -29.34 -15.44 -41.60
CA GLU A 286 -30.40 -14.42 -41.46
C GLU A 286 -30.01 -13.28 -40.48
N ASP A 287 -28.79 -13.32 -39.94
CA ASP A 287 -28.32 -12.39 -38.92
C ASP A 287 -27.95 -11.03 -39.52
N GLU A 288 -28.70 -9.99 -39.16
CA GLU A 288 -28.50 -8.61 -39.65
C GLU A 288 -27.08 -8.08 -39.43
N ALA A 289 -26.40 -8.51 -38.37
CA ALA A 289 -25.03 -8.07 -38.07
C ALA A 289 -23.99 -8.76 -38.96
N LEU A 290 -24.31 -9.93 -39.54
CA LEU A 290 -23.50 -10.58 -40.58
C LEU A 290 -23.86 -10.08 -41.98
N LEU A 291 -25.15 -9.81 -42.25
CA LEU A 291 -25.61 -9.24 -43.53
C LEU A 291 -25.01 -7.84 -43.80
N LYS A 292 -24.75 -7.06 -42.75
CA LYS A 292 -24.05 -5.75 -42.82
C LYS A 292 -22.54 -5.85 -43.09
N LEU A 293 -21.93 -7.04 -43.06
CA LEU A 293 -20.52 -7.22 -43.39
C LEU A 293 -20.32 -7.39 -44.89
N GLU A 294 -20.08 -6.27 -45.60
CA GLU A 294 -19.85 -6.23 -47.06
C GLU A 294 -18.90 -7.31 -47.58
N GLY A 295 -17.84 -7.63 -46.80
CA GLY A 295 -16.85 -8.64 -47.17
C GLY A 295 -17.35 -10.08 -47.24
N LEU A 296 -18.49 -10.43 -46.61
CA LEU A 296 -19.04 -11.79 -46.62
C LEU A 296 -19.96 -12.08 -47.82
N ARG A 297 -20.57 -11.04 -48.42
CA ARG A 297 -21.54 -11.14 -49.52
C ARG A 297 -22.53 -12.31 -49.39
N LEU A 298 -23.18 -12.38 -48.22
CA LEU A 298 -24.16 -13.43 -47.91
C LEU A 298 -25.36 -13.41 -48.86
N ASP A 299 -25.68 -12.24 -49.42
CA ASP A 299 -26.64 -12.04 -50.50
C ASP A 299 -26.36 -12.92 -51.74
N LEU A 300 -25.08 -13.15 -52.06
CA LEU A 300 -24.66 -13.96 -53.20
C LEU A 300 -24.20 -15.38 -52.82
N SER A 301 -23.70 -15.58 -51.60
CA SER A 301 -23.09 -16.84 -51.14
C SER A 301 -24.03 -17.78 -50.40
N ALA A 302 -25.05 -17.28 -49.66
CA ALA A 302 -25.98 -18.12 -48.89
C ALA A 302 -26.74 -19.15 -49.76
N ARG A 303 -27.07 -18.78 -51.01
CA ARG A 303 -27.70 -19.68 -51.99
C ARG A 303 -26.81 -20.85 -52.42
N TRP A 304 -25.48 -20.76 -52.25
CA TRP A 304 -24.52 -21.81 -52.58
C TRP A 304 -24.12 -22.69 -51.39
N CYS A 305 -24.48 -22.27 -50.17
CA CYS A 305 -24.45 -23.11 -48.98
C CYS A 305 -25.57 -24.17 -49.03
N GLY A 306 -25.29 -25.35 -48.49
CA GLY A 306 -26.29 -26.40 -48.30
C GLY A 306 -27.27 -26.07 -47.16
N ASP A 307 -28.40 -26.79 -47.14
CA ASP A 307 -29.52 -26.48 -46.24
C ASP A 307 -29.15 -26.59 -44.74
N GLU A 308 -28.21 -27.46 -44.39
CA GLU A 308 -27.63 -27.55 -43.04
C GLU A 308 -27.05 -26.23 -42.52
N ILE A 309 -26.48 -25.41 -43.41
CA ILE A 309 -25.92 -24.09 -43.07
C ILE A 309 -26.99 -23.01 -43.16
N ARG A 310 -27.89 -23.09 -44.16
CA ARG A 310 -29.01 -22.13 -44.34
C ARG A 310 -29.93 -22.10 -43.13
N TYR A 311 -30.32 -23.26 -42.63
CA TYR A 311 -31.22 -23.41 -41.48
C TYR A 311 -30.48 -23.57 -40.15
N TYR A 312 -29.15 -23.36 -40.12
CA TYR A 312 -28.36 -23.52 -38.90
C TYR A 312 -28.77 -22.52 -37.82
N LYS A 313 -29.23 -23.05 -36.68
CA LYS A 313 -29.50 -22.30 -35.45
C LYS A 313 -28.57 -22.81 -34.34
N PRO A 314 -27.77 -21.94 -33.66
CA PRO A 314 -26.85 -22.36 -32.62
C PRO A 314 -27.55 -23.13 -31.47
N TYR A 315 -27.20 -24.40 -31.29
CA TYR A 315 -27.69 -25.19 -30.15
C TYR A 315 -26.86 -24.88 -28.90
N ILE A 316 -27.37 -23.96 -28.09
CA ILE A 316 -26.79 -23.52 -26.82
C ILE A 316 -27.74 -23.91 -25.67
N ARG A 317 -27.22 -24.41 -24.55
CA ARG A 317 -28.05 -24.63 -23.34
C ARG A 317 -28.30 -23.28 -22.65
N HIS A 318 -29.54 -23.04 -22.25
CA HIS A 318 -29.94 -21.77 -21.62
C HIS A 318 -30.76 -21.91 -20.34
N ASP A 319 -31.43 -23.05 -20.12
CA ASP A 319 -32.22 -23.33 -18.91
C ASP A 319 -31.44 -24.27 -17.96
N ASP A 320 -30.10 -24.33 -18.10
CA ASP A 320 -29.20 -25.25 -17.39
C ASP A 320 -28.71 -24.72 -16.02
N ILE A 321 -29.30 -23.63 -15.52
CA ILE A 321 -29.02 -23.05 -14.21
C ILE A 321 -30.28 -22.41 -13.61
N GLU A 322 -30.56 -22.73 -12.35
CA GLU A 322 -31.61 -22.07 -11.56
C GLU A 322 -31.10 -20.84 -10.81
N GLY A 323 -31.99 -19.90 -10.48
CA GLY A 323 -31.64 -18.72 -9.67
C GLY A 323 -31.08 -19.05 -8.27
N LYS A 324 -31.35 -20.24 -7.71
CA LYS A 324 -30.72 -20.72 -6.47
C LYS A 324 -29.26 -21.11 -6.70
N GLN A 325 -29.02 -21.98 -7.68
CA GLN A 325 -27.68 -22.43 -8.09
C GLN A 325 -26.78 -21.25 -8.52
N ALA A 326 -27.35 -20.22 -9.16
CA ALA A 326 -26.63 -19.00 -9.49
C ALA A 326 -26.20 -18.19 -8.25
N LYS A 327 -26.99 -18.20 -7.17
CA LYS A 327 -26.61 -17.62 -5.87
C LYS A 327 -25.55 -18.45 -5.17
N GLU A 328 -25.70 -19.77 -5.11
CA GLU A 328 -24.72 -20.70 -4.53
C GLU A 328 -23.34 -20.59 -5.22
N MET A 329 -23.33 -20.46 -6.55
CA MET A 329 -22.11 -20.20 -7.32
C MET A 329 -21.50 -18.81 -7.04
N LEU A 330 -22.32 -17.83 -6.65
CA LEU A 330 -21.87 -16.47 -6.32
C LEU A 330 -21.36 -16.37 -4.88
N THR A 331 -22.01 -16.99 -3.88
CA THR A 331 -21.53 -16.99 -2.49
C THR A 331 -20.21 -17.74 -2.35
N GLY A 332 -20.13 -18.95 -2.91
CA GLY A 332 -18.89 -19.72 -2.98
C GLY A 332 -17.83 -19.11 -3.90
N TRP A 333 -18.12 -18.01 -4.61
CA TRP A 333 -17.12 -17.15 -5.25
C TRP A 333 -16.75 -15.96 -4.35
N ALA A 334 -17.74 -15.33 -3.72
CA ALA A 334 -17.58 -14.17 -2.83
C ALA A 334 -16.72 -14.49 -1.60
N GLU A 335 -16.88 -15.67 -0.99
CA GLU A 335 -16.05 -16.15 0.12
C GLU A 335 -14.55 -16.16 -0.28
N ARG A 336 -14.22 -16.84 -1.39
CA ARG A 336 -12.84 -16.95 -1.89
C ARG A 336 -12.30 -15.66 -2.49
N GLY A 337 -13.17 -14.81 -3.04
CA GLY A 337 -12.81 -13.48 -3.54
C GLY A 337 -12.54 -12.49 -2.41
N GLY A 338 -13.30 -12.56 -1.31
CA GLY A 338 -13.04 -11.84 -0.08
C GLY A 338 -11.71 -12.27 0.53
N GLU A 339 -11.47 -13.58 0.66
CA GLU A 339 -10.18 -14.10 1.12
C GLU A 339 -8.98 -13.59 0.30
N THR A 340 -9.06 -13.62 -1.04
CA THR A 340 -7.93 -13.13 -1.88
C THR A 340 -7.77 -11.61 -1.83
N LEU A 341 -8.86 -10.87 -1.63
CA LEU A 341 -8.85 -9.42 -1.44
C LEU A 341 -8.23 -9.02 -0.10
N ILE A 342 -8.63 -9.65 1.00
CA ILE A 342 -8.05 -9.40 2.34
C ILE A 342 -6.57 -9.81 2.37
N LYS A 343 -6.23 -11.02 1.92
CA LYS A 343 -4.84 -11.51 1.90
C LYS A 343 -3.92 -10.74 0.96
N GLY A 344 -4.48 -10.05 -0.04
CA GLY A 344 -3.75 -9.11 -0.88
C GLY A 344 -3.61 -7.72 -0.23
N LEU A 345 -4.66 -7.22 0.43
CA LEU A 345 -4.62 -5.98 1.20
C LEU A 345 -3.60 -6.05 2.35
N GLU A 346 -3.53 -7.16 3.07
CA GLU A 346 -2.51 -7.42 4.12
C GLU A 346 -1.07 -7.31 3.56
N ARG A 347 -0.81 -7.84 2.36
CA ARG A 347 0.49 -7.70 1.66
C ARG A 347 0.75 -6.28 1.15
N THR A 348 -0.29 -5.59 0.68
CA THR A 348 -0.19 -4.17 0.31
C THR A 348 0.17 -3.33 1.53
N LEU A 349 -0.47 -3.58 2.67
CA LEU A 349 -0.25 -2.87 3.93
C LEU A 349 1.18 -3.09 4.46
N THR A 350 1.65 -4.33 4.55
CA THR A 350 3.02 -4.64 5.05
C THR A 350 4.16 -4.03 4.23
N ARG A 351 3.90 -3.64 2.97
CA ARG A 351 4.84 -2.88 2.11
C ARG A 351 4.83 -1.37 2.36
N LEU A 352 3.82 -0.83 3.04
CA LEU A 352 3.67 0.61 3.29
C LEU A 352 4.23 1.00 4.66
N HIS A 353 5.41 1.63 4.67
CA HIS A 353 6.11 2.01 5.90
C HIS A 353 5.75 3.40 6.46
N ASP A 354 5.00 4.23 5.72
CA ASP A 354 4.38 5.45 6.28
C ASP A 354 2.90 5.25 6.61
N LEU A 355 2.52 5.79 7.77
CA LEU A 355 1.15 5.83 8.27
C LEU A 355 0.24 6.70 7.38
N GLY A 356 0.76 7.72 6.70
CA GLY A 356 -0.02 8.54 5.77
C GLY A 356 -0.56 7.71 4.62
N ALA A 357 0.33 7.04 3.88
CA ALA A 357 -0.06 6.14 2.79
C ALA A 357 -1.01 5.02 3.25
N VAL A 358 -0.83 4.48 4.46
CA VAL A 358 -1.74 3.49 5.05
C VAL A 358 -3.13 4.08 5.35
N LEU A 359 -3.22 5.31 5.85
CA LEU A 359 -4.51 5.96 6.15
C LEU A 359 -5.20 6.53 4.90
N GLU A 360 -4.45 6.92 3.87
CA GLU A 360 -4.97 7.22 2.53
C GLU A 360 -5.53 5.96 1.86
N LEU A 361 -4.84 4.82 1.98
CA LEU A 361 -5.34 3.52 1.53
C LEU A 361 -6.58 3.11 2.32
N ARG A 362 -6.60 3.26 3.66
CA ARG A 362 -7.80 3.06 4.51
C ARG A 362 -8.99 3.86 3.98
N SER A 363 -8.78 5.16 3.77
CA SER A 363 -9.81 6.07 3.28
C SER A 363 -10.35 5.63 1.92
N SER A 364 -9.46 5.36 0.97
CA SER A 364 -9.80 4.97 -0.40
C SER A 364 -10.50 3.60 -0.47
N VAL A 365 -10.07 2.63 0.33
CA VAL A 365 -10.65 1.27 0.40
C VAL A 365 -12.04 1.33 1.03
N LEU A 366 -12.18 2.00 2.18
CA LEU A 366 -13.47 2.06 2.89
C LEU A 366 -14.50 2.89 2.11
N GLN A 367 -14.13 4.03 1.52
CA GLN A 367 -15.04 4.81 0.64
C GLN A 367 -15.50 3.99 -0.57
N CYS A 368 -14.59 3.23 -1.19
CA CYS A 368 -14.92 2.38 -2.34
C CYS A 368 -15.78 1.16 -1.95
N TRP A 369 -15.70 0.67 -0.70
CA TRP A 369 -16.63 -0.35 -0.19
C TRP A 369 -18.00 0.24 0.17
N ILE A 370 -18.07 1.39 0.85
CA ILE A 370 -19.33 2.05 1.23
C ILE A 370 -20.19 2.31 -0.01
N ARG A 371 -19.61 2.96 -1.03
CA ARG A 371 -20.32 3.36 -2.26
C ARG A 371 -20.97 2.20 -3.04
N ASP A 372 -20.33 1.03 -3.06
CA ASP A 372 -20.72 -0.09 -3.93
C ASP A 372 -21.11 -1.39 -3.19
N GLY A 373 -20.87 -1.48 -1.89
CA GLY A 373 -21.13 -2.65 -1.04
C GLY A 373 -22.58 -2.76 -0.61
N GLY A 374 -23.21 -1.65 -0.18
CA GLY A 374 -24.63 -1.62 0.22
C GLY A 374 -25.60 -2.05 -0.89
N ARG A 375 -25.17 -1.92 -2.16
CA ARG A 375 -25.90 -2.35 -3.35
C ARG A 375 -26.05 -3.87 -3.49
N ILE A 376 -25.23 -4.66 -2.79
CA ILE A 376 -25.09 -6.10 -3.02
C ILE A 376 -26.18 -6.88 -2.26
N ARG A 377 -27.25 -7.25 -2.98
CA ARG A 377 -28.45 -7.87 -2.36
C ARG A 377 -28.18 -9.27 -1.85
N GLY A 378 -28.49 -9.52 -0.57
CA GLY A 378 -28.35 -10.84 0.05
C GLY A 378 -26.90 -11.25 0.36
N TYR A 379 -26.01 -10.27 0.43
CA TYR A 379 -24.73 -10.34 1.13
C TYR A 379 -24.79 -9.28 2.24
N ASP A 380 -24.17 -9.52 3.38
CA ASP A 380 -24.14 -8.55 4.49
C ASP A 380 -22.97 -7.55 4.28
N PRO A 381 -23.24 -6.24 4.08
CA PRO A 381 -22.17 -5.27 3.88
C PRO A 381 -21.24 -5.10 5.09
N ALA A 382 -21.72 -5.39 6.30
CA ALA A 382 -20.95 -5.24 7.54
C ALA A 382 -19.83 -6.28 7.64
N VAL A 383 -20.07 -7.53 7.24
CA VAL A 383 -19.09 -8.62 7.35
C VAL A 383 -17.79 -8.32 6.58
N MET A 384 -17.91 -7.78 5.36
CA MET A 384 -16.72 -7.38 4.58
C MET A 384 -16.12 -6.06 5.08
N LEU A 385 -16.96 -5.11 5.53
CA LEU A 385 -16.48 -3.86 6.14
C LEU A 385 -15.59 -4.17 7.35
N ASP A 386 -16.00 -5.07 8.23
CA ASP A 386 -15.25 -5.45 9.42
C ASP A 386 -13.99 -6.27 9.10
N GLN A 387 -14.00 -7.09 8.04
CA GLN A 387 -12.77 -7.73 7.55
C GLN A 387 -11.75 -6.71 7.02
N LEU A 388 -12.20 -5.73 6.23
CA LEU A 388 -11.35 -4.63 5.73
C LEU A 388 -10.81 -3.77 6.88
N ARG A 389 -11.69 -3.37 7.82
CA ARG A 389 -11.31 -2.64 9.04
C ARG A 389 -10.29 -3.41 9.86
N THR A 390 -10.52 -4.69 10.14
CA THR A 390 -9.64 -5.50 10.99
C THR A 390 -8.25 -5.63 10.39
N ALA A 391 -8.12 -5.94 9.10
CA ALA A 391 -6.82 -6.05 8.42
C ALA A 391 -6.03 -4.73 8.48
N ILE A 392 -6.71 -3.59 8.28
CA ILE A 392 -6.10 -2.25 8.33
C ILE A 392 -5.75 -1.84 9.77
N ASN A 393 -6.66 -2.07 10.72
CA ASN A 393 -6.49 -1.65 12.10
C ASN A 393 -5.41 -2.47 12.82
N THR A 394 -5.33 -3.78 12.60
CA THR A 394 -4.22 -4.60 13.11
C THR A 394 -2.87 -4.11 12.61
N TYR A 395 -2.72 -3.85 11.30
CA TYR A 395 -1.44 -3.35 10.76
C TYR A 395 -1.09 -1.94 11.25
N THR A 396 -2.06 -1.03 11.33
CA THR A 396 -1.81 0.31 11.90
C THR A 396 -1.38 0.23 13.36
N LEU A 397 -1.99 -0.64 14.18
CA LEU A 397 -1.61 -0.85 15.57
C LEU A 397 -0.20 -1.44 15.71
N GLU A 398 0.16 -2.44 14.90
CA GLU A 398 1.52 -3.01 14.85
C GLU A 398 2.57 -1.94 14.45
N MET A 399 2.29 -1.15 13.42
CA MET A 399 3.13 -0.03 13.00
C MET A 399 3.23 1.05 14.07
N LEU A 400 2.15 1.36 14.80
CA LEU A 400 2.16 2.32 15.90
C LEU A 400 3.02 1.84 17.07
N ALA A 401 2.86 0.57 17.49
CA ALA A 401 3.73 -0.03 18.49
C ALA A 401 5.21 0.00 18.06
N GLY A 402 5.50 -0.34 16.80
CA GLY A 402 6.83 -0.25 16.21
C GLY A 402 7.41 1.17 16.13
N LYS A 403 6.57 2.20 15.97
CA LYS A 403 6.98 3.62 16.03
C LYS A 403 7.22 4.08 17.48
N VAL A 404 6.34 3.72 18.42
CA VAL A 404 6.49 4.07 19.84
C VAL A 404 7.73 3.43 20.45
N HIS A 405 7.98 2.14 20.15
CA HIS A 405 9.14 1.39 20.66
C HIS A 405 10.49 1.99 20.22
N LYS A 406 10.53 2.91 19.24
CA LYS A 406 11.74 3.69 18.94
C LYS A 406 12.17 4.65 20.07
N LEU A 407 11.34 4.88 21.10
CA LEU A 407 11.77 5.64 22.29
C LEU A 407 12.99 4.97 22.97
N ARG A 408 13.08 3.64 22.91
CA ARG A 408 14.23 2.86 23.42
C ARG A 408 15.57 3.29 22.80
N LEU A 409 15.56 3.95 21.64
CA LEU A 409 16.78 4.48 21.01
C LEU A 409 17.41 5.57 21.87
N VAL A 410 16.60 6.39 22.56
CA VAL A 410 17.10 7.37 23.53
C VAL A 410 17.83 6.66 24.67
N GLY A 411 17.22 5.61 25.22
CA GLY A 411 17.83 4.77 26.26
C GLY A 411 19.09 4.05 25.79
N SER A 412 19.12 3.50 24.56
CA SER A 412 20.32 2.84 24.04
C SER A 412 21.45 3.80 23.69
N GLU A 413 21.16 5.03 23.24
CA GLU A 413 22.17 6.09 23.10
C GLU A 413 22.69 6.53 24.47
N MET A 414 21.83 6.65 25.49
CA MET A 414 22.26 6.86 26.87
C MET A 414 23.22 5.74 27.32
N SER A 415 22.82 4.47 27.22
CA SER A 415 23.69 3.32 27.55
C SER A 415 25.02 3.34 26.76
N ALA A 416 25.00 3.62 25.46
CA ALA A 416 26.20 3.68 24.64
C ALA A 416 27.16 4.82 25.06
N THR A 417 26.63 5.99 25.45
CA THR A 417 27.47 7.07 26.00
C THR A 417 28.01 6.75 27.41
N LEU A 418 27.31 5.93 28.19
CA LEU A 418 27.78 5.44 29.50
C LEU A 418 28.89 4.40 29.35
N ASP A 419 28.71 3.40 28.48
CA ASP A 419 29.73 2.37 28.18
C ASP A 419 30.99 2.97 27.55
N GLY A 420 30.84 4.04 26.76
CA GLY A 420 31.94 4.79 26.16
C GLY A 420 32.53 5.92 27.02
N TRP A 421 32.06 6.13 28.25
CA TRP A 421 32.30 7.35 29.02
C TRP A 421 33.78 7.61 29.34
N ARG A 422 34.23 8.85 29.12
CA ARG A 422 35.60 9.32 29.42
C ARG A 422 35.54 10.73 30.01
N ALA A 423 35.79 10.84 31.31
CA ALA A 423 35.86 12.12 32.00
C ALA A 423 36.95 13.02 31.41
N GLY A 424 36.64 14.30 31.24
CA GLY A 424 37.44 15.28 30.50
C GLY A 424 37.31 15.18 28.97
N VAL A 425 36.36 14.40 28.43
CA VAL A 425 36.17 14.20 26.98
C VAL A 425 34.69 14.05 26.60
N THR A 426 33.93 13.17 27.26
CA THR A 426 32.49 12.96 26.96
C THR A 426 31.57 13.94 27.69
N ASP A 427 32.10 14.62 28.68
CA ASP A 427 31.53 15.71 29.48
C ASP A 427 32.05 17.10 29.08
N GLU A 428 33.08 17.20 28.24
CA GLU A 428 33.70 18.45 27.81
C GLU A 428 32.67 19.42 27.20
N GLN A 429 32.69 20.68 27.64
CA GLN A 429 31.94 21.79 27.05
C GLN A 429 32.93 22.78 26.44
N ARG A 430 33.06 22.70 25.12
CA ARG A 430 33.90 23.61 24.32
C ARG A 430 33.43 25.06 24.45
N GLY A 431 34.37 25.98 24.60
CA GLY A 431 34.11 27.40 24.71
C GLY A 431 33.42 27.96 23.46
N LEU A 432 32.87 29.16 23.60
CA LEU A 432 32.33 29.91 22.46
C LEU A 432 33.44 30.61 21.64
N TRP A 433 34.63 30.72 22.22
CA TRP A 433 35.76 31.52 21.72
C TRP A 433 37.02 30.68 21.45
N ASP A 434 36.91 29.36 21.53
CA ASP A 434 37.97 28.41 21.18
C ASP A 434 38.14 28.42 19.64
N ASP A 435 39.32 28.03 19.13
CA ASP A 435 39.65 28.18 17.70
C ASP A 435 38.61 27.50 16.77
N GLU A 436 38.19 26.27 17.06
CA GLU A 436 37.13 25.57 16.30
C GLU A 436 35.74 26.23 16.41
N GLY A 437 35.49 27.00 17.47
CA GLY A 437 34.26 27.78 17.65
C GLY A 437 34.26 29.08 16.83
N MET A 438 35.43 29.67 16.59
CA MET A 438 35.62 30.82 15.72
C MET A 438 35.54 30.46 14.23
N ASP A 439 35.85 29.21 13.87
CA ASP A 439 35.70 28.65 12.51
C ASP A 439 34.25 28.26 12.13
N LEU A 440 33.26 28.53 12.99
CA LEU A 440 31.84 28.29 12.69
C LEU A 440 31.40 29.01 11.42
N SER A 441 31.08 28.23 10.37
CA SER A 441 30.89 28.74 9.02
C SER A 441 29.76 29.79 8.92
N LEU A 442 30.15 31.05 8.70
CA LEU A 442 29.24 32.21 8.59
C LEU A 442 28.20 32.07 7.45
N SER A 443 28.36 31.10 6.56
CA SER A 443 27.38 30.68 5.54
C SER A 443 26.00 30.30 6.09
N GLY A 444 25.90 29.89 7.36
CA GLY A 444 24.60 29.65 8.03
C GLY A 444 23.95 30.91 8.62
N GLY A 445 24.63 32.06 8.56
CA GLY A 445 24.21 33.30 9.22
C GLY A 445 24.15 33.17 10.75
N ALA A 446 23.48 34.12 11.40
CA ALA A 446 23.38 34.17 12.86
C ALA A 446 22.60 33.00 13.49
N ALA A 447 21.83 32.24 12.70
CA ALA A 447 20.98 31.16 13.20
C ALA A 447 21.80 30.06 13.91
N LEU A 448 22.88 29.59 13.28
CA LEU A 448 23.77 28.59 13.87
C LEU A 448 24.39 29.10 15.18
N PHE A 449 24.94 30.32 15.19
CA PHE A 449 25.48 30.94 16.40
C PHE A 449 24.43 31.05 17.53
N THR A 450 23.19 31.43 17.23
CA THR A 450 22.12 31.46 18.25
C THR A 450 21.75 30.06 18.76
N GLN A 451 21.76 29.04 17.89
CA GLN A 451 21.54 27.65 18.29
C GLN A 451 22.68 27.13 19.18
N ASP A 452 23.93 27.50 18.88
CA ASP A 452 25.14 27.16 19.64
C ASP A 452 25.21 27.84 21.02
N VAL A 453 24.76 29.10 21.11
CA VAL A 453 24.60 29.82 22.38
C VAL A 453 23.48 29.18 23.21
N VAL A 454 22.34 28.83 22.60
CA VAL A 454 21.24 28.13 23.27
C VAL A 454 21.66 26.74 23.75
N ALA A 455 22.42 25.98 22.94
CA ALA A 455 22.94 24.68 23.33
C ALA A 455 23.84 24.77 24.57
N ARG A 456 24.78 25.72 24.60
CA ARG A 456 25.65 25.98 25.77
C ARG A 456 24.85 26.46 26.99
N LEU A 457 23.84 27.32 26.82
CA LEU A 457 22.95 27.77 27.91
C LEU A 457 22.13 26.62 28.55
N TYR A 458 21.85 25.56 27.80
CA TYR A 458 21.25 24.32 28.32
C TYR A 458 22.29 23.21 28.60
N GLY A 459 23.58 23.53 28.61
CA GLY A 459 24.67 22.57 28.90
C GLY A 459 24.78 21.40 27.93
N ARG A 460 24.20 21.52 26.72
CA ARG A 460 24.15 20.47 25.71
C ARG A 460 25.50 20.35 24.98
N ASN A 461 26.33 19.42 25.44
CA ASN A 461 27.48 18.95 24.67
C ASN A 461 27.04 17.91 23.60
N ASP A 462 27.99 17.35 22.85
CA ASP A 462 27.71 16.35 21.79
C ASP A 462 26.96 15.10 22.31
N ALA A 463 27.37 14.56 23.47
CA ALA A 463 26.73 13.40 24.08
C ALA A 463 25.26 13.67 24.47
N VAL A 464 24.98 14.81 25.11
CA VAL A 464 23.59 15.22 25.42
C VAL A 464 22.80 15.47 24.13
N SER A 465 23.42 16.12 23.14
CA SER A 465 22.77 16.48 21.88
C SER A 465 22.33 15.25 21.08
N LYS A 466 23.11 14.16 21.08
CA LYS A 466 22.72 12.88 20.46
C LYS A 466 21.44 12.31 21.06
N ALA A 467 21.40 12.09 22.37
CA ALA A 467 20.22 11.57 23.07
C ALA A 467 18.99 12.49 22.92
N VAL A 468 19.18 13.81 23.01
CA VAL A 468 18.12 14.80 22.82
C VAL A 468 17.59 14.79 21.38
N ASN A 469 18.45 14.75 20.35
CA ASN A 469 18.02 14.70 18.94
C ASN A 469 17.26 13.39 18.61
N CYS A 470 17.64 12.26 19.22
CA CYS A 470 16.88 11.02 19.15
C CYS A 470 15.48 11.17 19.78
N TYR A 471 15.36 11.87 20.92
CA TYR A 471 14.06 12.16 21.52
C TYR A 471 13.24 13.16 20.68
N GLU A 472 13.84 14.23 20.16
CA GLU A 472 13.14 15.24 19.35
C GLU A 472 12.56 14.62 18.06
N SER A 473 13.34 13.80 17.35
CA SER A 473 12.88 13.10 16.14
C SER A 473 11.79 12.06 16.42
N TRP A 474 11.90 11.30 17.52
CA TRP A 474 10.83 10.41 17.97
C TRP A 474 9.54 11.17 18.34
N HIS A 475 9.68 12.26 19.09
CA HIS A 475 8.55 13.07 19.57
C HIS A 475 7.79 13.72 18.41
N GLN A 476 8.48 14.12 17.35
CA GLN A 476 7.86 14.59 16.11
C GLN A 476 7.03 13.48 15.42
N VAL A 477 7.58 12.25 15.31
CA VAL A 477 6.84 11.10 14.75
C VAL A 477 5.60 10.76 15.59
N VAL A 478 5.64 10.90 16.92
CA VAL A 478 4.47 10.69 17.80
C VAL A 478 3.43 11.80 17.66
N LYS A 479 3.84 13.05 17.40
CA LYS A 479 2.92 14.16 17.06
C LYS A 479 2.21 13.92 15.74
N GLU A 480 2.95 13.54 14.70
CA GLU A 480 2.36 13.23 13.38
C GLU A 480 1.36 12.07 13.45
N VAL A 481 1.61 11.08 14.30
CA VAL A 481 0.66 10.01 14.64
C VAL A 481 -0.63 10.58 15.24
N ASP A 482 -0.52 11.40 16.28
CA ASP A 482 -1.66 11.96 17.00
C ASP A 482 -2.48 12.94 16.14
N GLU A 483 -1.82 13.78 15.34
CA GLU A 483 -2.47 14.63 14.35
C GLU A 483 -3.24 13.80 13.30
N ARG A 484 -2.64 12.71 12.79
CA ARG A 484 -3.29 11.79 11.86
C ARG A 484 -4.50 11.09 12.51
N VAL A 485 -4.42 10.64 13.77
CA VAL A 485 -5.59 10.12 14.52
C VAL A 485 -6.67 11.19 14.73
N LYS A 486 -6.29 12.45 14.98
CA LYS A 486 -7.20 13.61 15.08
C LYS A 486 -7.84 13.99 13.74
N VAL A 487 -7.27 13.60 12.59
CA VAL A 487 -7.93 13.64 11.28
C VAL A 487 -8.96 12.52 11.13
N LEU A 488 -8.64 11.28 11.51
CA LEU A 488 -9.59 10.15 11.43
C LEU A 488 -10.87 10.40 12.24
N ARG A 489 -10.77 11.06 13.41
CA ARG A 489 -11.92 11.48 14.23
C ARG A 489 -12.85 12.51 13.57
N LYS A 490 -12.36 13.22 12.54
CA LYS A 490 -13.10 14.25 11.80
C LYS A 490 -13.60 13.74 10.43
N GLN A 491 -13.21 12.53 10.03
CA GLN A 491 -13.58 11.94 8.76
C GLN A 491 -15.06 11.53 8.77
N ARG A 492 -15.81 11.96 7.76
CA ARG A 492 -17.19 11.54 7.51
C ARG A 492 -17.23 10.34 6.57
N TRP A 493 -18.26 9.51 6.73
CA TRP A 493 -18.44 8.24 6.02
C TRP A 493 -19.77 8.14 5.29
N ASP A 494 -20.24 9.30 4.83
CA ASP A 494 -21.43 9.49 4.01
C ASP A 494 -21.28 8.77 2.65
N ASN A 495 -22.39 8.34 2.03
CA ASN A 495 -22.38 7.75 0.68
C ASN A 495 -22.86 8.79 -0.34
N ASP A 496 -21.94 9.33 -1.14
CA ASP A 496 -22.20 10.42 -2.11
C ASP A 496 -23.08 10.02 -3.33
N ALA A 497 -23.73 8.85 -3.30
CA ALA A 497 -24.53 8.34 -4.41
C ALA A 497 -26.05 8.57 -4.22
N ASP A 498 -26.83 8.52 -5.30
CA ASP A 498 -28.29 8.76 -5.34
C ASP A 498 -29.16 7.70 -4.59
N GLU A 499 -28.59 6.88 -3.72
CA GLU A 499 -29.30 5.86 -2.96
C GLU A 499 -29.46 6.29 -1.51
N ILE A 500 -30.71 6.46 -1.08
CA ILE A 500 -31.07 6.84 0.29
C ILE A 500 -30.80 5.63 1.19
N GLU A 501 -29.70 5.68 1.93
CA GLU A 501 -29.38 4.75 3.02
C GLU A 501 -30.16 5.16 4.29
N ASP A 502 -30.50 4.19 5.13
CA ASP A 502 -31.17 4.45 6.41
C ASP A 502 -30.23 5.23 7.36
N GLU A 503 -30.73 6.30 7.98
CA GLU A 503 -29.94 7.21 8.84
C GLU A 503 -29.20 6.46 9.95
N GLU A 504 -29.85 5.46 10.58
CA GLU A 504 -29.25 4.57 11.57
C GLU A 504 -28.00 3.82 11.03
N THR A 505 -28.00 3.43 9.75
CA THR A 505 -26.86 2.73 9.10
C THR A 505 -25.71 3.69 8.78
N ILE A 506 -25.97 5.00 8.70
CA ILE A 506 -24.94 6.05 8.59
C ILE A 506 -24.40 6.37 9.99
N GLU A 507 -25.26 6.52 10.99
CA GLU A 507 -24.87 6.77 12.39
C GLU A 507 -24.01 5.65 12.97
N GLN A 508 -24.44 4.38 12.85
CA GLN A 508 -23.67 3.22 13.30
C GLN A 508 -22.28 3.18 12.65
N ARG A 509 -22.21 3.36 11.32
CA ARG A 509 -20.96 3.43 10.55
C ARG A 509 -20.05 4.57 11.00
N GLN A 510 -20.61 5.76 11.26
CA GLN A 510 -19.86 6.92 11.70
C GLN A 510 -19.31 6.72 13.12
N GLN A 511 -20.12 6.20 14.05
CA GLN A 511 -19.66 5.77 15.38
C GLN A 511 -18.48 4.80 15.26
N ILE A 512 -18.64 3.75 14.47
CA ILE A 512 -17.65 2.69 14.29
C ILE A 512 -16.34 3.22 13.67
N LEU A 513 -16.41 3.96 12.56
CA LEU A 513 -15.23 4.36 11.77
C LEU A 513 -14.54 5.66 12.22
N SER A 514 -15.23 6.55 12.95
CA SER A 514 -14.68 7.83 13.43
C SER A 514 -14.63 7.98 14.96
N SER A 515 -15.40 7.19 15.71
CA SER A 515 -15.34 7.19 17.18
C SER A 515 -14.56 5.98 17.70
N GLU A 516 -14.99 4.76 17.41
CA GLU A 516 -14.41 3.53 17.98
C GLU A 516 -13.02 3.22 17.40
N ASP A 517 -12.87 3.19 16.06
CA ASP A 517 -11.58 2.99 15.41
C ASP A 517 -10.51 3.99 15.94
N PRO A 518 -10.72 5.32 15.94
CA PRO A 518 -9.74 6.28 16.48
C PRO A 518 -9.67 6.38 18.01
N GLN A 519 -10.57 5.74 18.75
CA GLN A 519 -10.41 5.54 20.20
C GLN A 519 -9.46 4.37 20.44
N THR A 520 -9.69 3.20 19.84
CA THR A 520 -8.80 2.03 20.01
C THR A 520 -7.35 2.32 19.61
N LEU A 521 -7.14 3.13 18.57
CA LEU A 521 -5.81 3.62 18.18
C LEU A 521 -5.15 4.48 19.27
N GLN A 522 -5.86 5.45 19.87
CA GLN A 522 -5.31 6.30 20.94
C GLN A 522 -5.13 5.53 22.26
N ASP A 523 -6.00 4.56 22.53
CA ASP A 523 -5.94 3.67 23.69
C ASP A 523 -4.71 2.75 23.66
N GLN A 524 -4.29 2.30 22.47
CA GLN A 524 -3.08 1.49 22.32
C GLN A 524 -1.83 2.36 22.16
N LEU A 525 -1.94 3.55 21.55
CA LEU A 525 -0.88 4.56 21.56
C LEU A 525 -0.52 4.97 22.99
N SER A 526 -1.51 5.29 23.83
CA SER A 526 -1.29 5.65 25.23
C SER A 526 -0.70 4.49 26.04
N LYS A 527 -1.24 3.26 25.95
CA LYS A 527 -0.71 2.07 26.67
C LYS A 527 0.74 1.72 26.25
N SER A 528 1.08 1.86 24.97
CA SER A 528 2.44 1.64 24.49
C SER A 528 3.39 2.77 24.91
N LEU A 529 2.95 4.04 24.89
CA LEU A 529 3.71 5.16 25.44
C LEU A 529 3.94 5.01 26.95
N GLU A 530 2.93 4.61 27.72
CA GLU A 530 3.04 4.37 29.17
C GLU A 530 4.06 3.27 29.50
N THR A 531 4.23 2.30 28.60
CA THR A 531 5.20 1.21 28.74
C THR A 531 6.59 1.64 28.31
N ALA A 532 6.74 2.30 27.15
CA ALA A 532 8.02 2.77 26.66
C ALA A 532 8.65 3.87 27.56
N PHE A 533 7.84 4.72 28.20
CA PHE A 533 8.32 5.66 29.22
C PHE A 533 8.75 4.97 30.52
N ARG A 534 8.19 3.79 30.85
CA ARG A 534 8.64 2.99 32.00
C ARG A 534 9.97 2.31 31.71
N GLU A 535 10.12 1.70 30.54
CA GLU A 535 11.39 1.12 30.06
C GLU A 535 12.52 2.17 30.07
N LEU A 536 12.23 3.42 29.68
CA LEU A 536 13.19 4.53 29.73
C LEU A 536 13.52 5.00 31.16
N ASP A 537 12.56 4.94 32.09
CA ASP A 537 12.78 5.29 33.51
C ASP A 537 13.67 4.25 34.21
N GLU A 538 13.41 2.97 33.92
CA GLU A 538 14.21 1.83 34.39
C GLU A 538 15.65 1.90 33.85
N GLN A 539 15.84 2.18 32.55
CA GLN A 539 17.17 2.33 31.92
C GLN A 539 17.98 3.54 32.41
N ALA A 540 17.35 4.51 33.08
CA ALA A 540 18.02 5.70 33.58
C ALA A 540 18.61 5.54 35.01
N ASP A 541 18.22 4.50 35.76
CA ASP A 541 18.58 4.35 37.18
C ASP A 541 19.96 3.67 37.41
N ASP A 542 20.47 2.93 36.41
CA ASP A 542 21.59 1.99 36.55
C ASP A 542 22.97 2.61 36.88
N GLN A 543 23.24 3.88 36.54
CA GLN A 543 24.59 4.47 36.69
C GLN A 543 24.61 5.89 37.28
N LYS A 544 24.93 6.00 38.57
CA LYS A 544 24.94 7.27 39.35
C LYS A 544 26.37 7.67 39.75
N ARG A 545 27.14 8.31 38.84
CA ARG A 545 28.57 8.65 39.07
C ARG A 545 28.98 10.06 38.58
N GLY A 546 28.93 11.07 39.46
CA GLY A 546 29.55 12.39 39.24
C GLY A 546 29.10 13.08 37.94
N HIS A 547 30.03 13.31 37.00
CA HIS A 547 29.73 13.92 35.69
C HIS A 547 28.66 13.14 34.88
N VAL A 548 28.54 11.83 35.08
CA VAL A 548 27.42 11.04 34.52
C VAL A 548 26.08 11.52 35.06
N ALA A 549 25.99 11.89 36.34
CA ALA A 549 24.75 12.42 36.92
C ALA A 549 24.39 13.80 36.32
N MET A 550 25.38 14.62 35.95
CA MET A 550 25.18 15.87 35.22
C MET A 550 24.62 15.61 33.81
N TYR A 551 25.17 14.62 33.09
CA TYR A 551 24.66 14.16 31.80
C TYR A 551 23.21 13.66 31.88
N LEU A 552 22.92 12.73 32.80
CA LEU A 552 21.57 12.17 32.99
C LEU A 552 20.56 13.26 33.38
N ALA A 553 20.94 14.20 34.26
CA ALA A 553 20.08 15.32 34.65
C ALA A 553 19.73 16.23 33.45
N ARG A 554 20.69 16.49 32.55
CA ARG A 554 20.47 17.27 31.32
C ARG A 554 19.53 16.57 30.35
N VAL A 555 19.78 15.29 30.04
CA VAL A 555 18.93 14.51 29.12
C VAL A 555 17.52 14.37 29.70
N LEU A 556 17.37 14.00 30.97
CA LEU A 556 16.06 13.90 31.63
C LEU A 556 15.33 15.24 31.69
N ARG A 557 16.01 16.36 31.91
CA ARG A 557 15.40 17.71 31.86
C ARG A 557 14.88 18.03 30.47
N ASP A 558 15.68 17.80 29.43
CA ASP A 558 15.27 18.09 28.04
C ASP A 558 14.12 17.17 27.58
N VAL A 559 14.14 15.88 27.91
CA VAL A 559 13.00 14.96 27.70
C VAL A 559 11.76 15.44 28.46
N ARG A 560 11.90 15.77 29.75
CA ARG A 560 10.80 16.26 30.60
C ARG A 560 10.22 17.61 30.15
N SER A 561 10.97 18.40 29.39
CA SER A 561 10.49 19.67 28.83
C SER A 561 9.44 19.52 27.72
N ARG A 562 9.34 18.32 27.11
CA ARG A 562 8.41 18.03 25.99
C ARG A 562 7.73 16.67 26.14
N LEU A 563 7.18 16.39 27.32
CA LEU A 563 6.39 15.18 27.56
C LEU A 563 5.02 15.26 26.87
N PRO A 564 4.46 14.14 26.36
CA PRO A 564 3.08 14.09 25.90
C PRO A 564 2.10 14.34 27.07
N ASP A 565 1.28 15.38 26.96
CA ASP A 565 0.38 15.80 28.06
C ASP A 565 -0.68 14.75 28.45
N GLU A 566 -1.10 13.95 27.47
CA GLU A 566 -2.12 12.90 27.60
C GLU A 566 -1.62 11.69 28.42
N VAL A 567 -0.29 11.47 28.52
CA VAL A 567 0.32 10.29 29.16
C VAL A 567 0.69 10.59 30.61
N LYS A 568 0.02 9.96 31.57
CA LYS A 568 0.22 10.26 33.01
C LYS A 568 1.56 9.74 33.53
N THR A 569 2.02 8.57 33.11
CA THR A 569 3.32 8.01 33.54
C THR A 569 4.53 8.77 32.98
N ALA A 570 4.38 9.44 31.83
CA ALA A 570 5.42 10.32 31.30
C ALA A 570 5.76 11.45 32.28
N LYS A 571 4.78 11.91 33.08
CA LYS A 571 4.97 12.97 34.08
C LYS A 571 5.72 12.49 35.32
N THR A 572 5.74 11.18 35.61
CA THR A 572 6.54 10.57 36.68
C THR A 572 7.98 10.22 36.29
N LEU A 573 8.31 10.14 34.98
CA LEU A 573 9.67 9.86 34.47
C LEU A 573 10.75 10.68 35.21
N GLY A 574 11.68 10.01 35.88
CA GLY A 574 12.80 10.61 36.59
C GLY A 574 12.43 11.40 37.86
N ALA A 575 11.17 11.37 38.32
CA ALA A 575 10.75 12.14 39.50
C ALA A 575 11.39 11.64 40.82
N SER A 576 11.67 10.34 40.90
CA SER A 576 12.45 9.70 41.96
C SER A 576 13.97 9.88 41.78
N LEU A 577 14.42 9.95 40.53
CA LEU A 577 15.83 9.95 40.14
C LEU A 577 16.47 11.34 40.22
N ILE A 578 15.79 12.41 39.78
CA ILE A 578 16.32 13.79 39.77
C ILE A 578 16.83 14.25 41.15
N PRO A 579 16.14 14.01 42.29
CA PRO A 579 16.67 14.32 43.61
C PRO A 579 17.99 13.59 43.94
N GLN A 580 18.11 12.31 43.53
CA GLN A 580 19.33 11.50 43.72
C GLN A 580 20.48 12.01 42.83
N LEU A 581 20.18 12.38 41.58
CA LEU A 581 21.15 12.99 40.68
C LEU A 581 21.65 14.33 41.23
N HIS A 582 20.76 15.18 41.75
CA HIS A 582 21.16 16.43 42.43
C HIS A 582 22.11 16.15 43.61
N GLU A 583 21.83 15.15 44.45
CA GLU A 583 22.72 14.79 45.57
C GLU A 583 24.12 14.36 45.11
N VAL A 584 24.21 13.57 44.03
CA VAL A 584 25.49 13.13 43.43
C VAL A 584 26.25 14.30 42.80
N ILE A 585 25.56 15.19 42.06
CA ILE A 585 26.14 16.40 41.46
C ILE A 585 26.71 17.30 42.57
N VAL A 586 25.93 17.56 43.62
CA VAL A 586 26.33 18.33 44.80
C VAL A 586 27.59 17.76 45.45
N LYS A 587 27.65 16.45 45.65
CA LYS A 587 28.82 15.77 46.21
C LYS A 587 30.08 16.01 45.37
N THR A 588 30.00 15.91 44.05
CA THR A 588 31.16 16.20 43.18
C THR A 588 31.57 17.67 43.14
N VAL A 589 30.62 18.61 43.13
CA VAL A 589 30.90 20.06 43.04
C VAL A 589 31.46 20.63 44.35
N VAL A 590 31.04 20.08 45.49
CA VAL A 590 31.53 20.49 46.81
C VAL A 590 32.92 19.89 47.14
N ALA A 591 33.27 18.72 46.60
CA ALA A 591 34.46 17.96 47.00
C ALA A 591 35.77 18.78 46.95
N ALA A 592 36.14 19.31 45.78
CA ALA A 592 37.40 20.03 45.63
C ALA A 592 37.45 21.37 46.43
N PRO A 593 36.42 22.25 46.39
CA PRO A 593 36.39 23.45 47.24
C PRO A 593 36.47 23.15 48.75
N LEU A 594 35.84 22.05 49.20
CA LEU A 594 35.87 21.61 50.59
C LEU A 594 37.26 21.07 50.99
N GLU A 595 37.85 20.21 50.17
CA GLU A 595 39.19 19.64 50.40
C GLU A 595 40.27 20.74 50.42
N ASP A 596 40.16 21.74 49.56
CA ASP A 596 41.03 22.91 49.58
C ASP A 596 40.84 23.74 50.85
N PHE A 597 39.59 23.91 51.33
CA PHE A 597 39.29 24.63 52.55
C PHE A 597 39.83 23.91 53.81
N THR A 598 39.65 22.60 53.93
CA THR A 598 40.18 21.85 55.09
C THR A 598 41.71 21.88 55.11
N LYS A 599 42.37 21.64 53.97
CA LYS A 599 43.83 21.64 53.86
C LYS A 599 44.49 23.02 53.98
N LYS A 600 43.87 24.08 53.45
CA LYS A 600 44.51 25.41 53.32
C LYS A 600 43.99 26.46 54.29
N ALA A 601 42.79 26.31 54.86
CA ALA A 601 42.18 27.28 55.77
C ALA A 601 42.04 26.76 57.21
N LEU A 602 41.47 25.57 57.41
CA LEU A 602 41.31 25.01 58.77
C LEU A 602 42.64 24.59 59.41
N ALA A 603 43.65 24.21 58.60
CA ALA A 603 44.99 23.90 59.08
C ALA A 603 45.82 25.13 59.52
N ARG A 604 45.27 26.35 59.49
CA ARG A 604 46.01 27.58 59.86
C ARG A 604 45.95 27.84 61.36
N THR A 605 47.12 28.00 61.97
CA THR A 605 47.28 28.36 63.38
C THR A 605 47.21 29.86 63.67
N SER A 606 47.21 30.72 62.64
CA SER A 606 47.31 32.18 62.77
C SER A 606 46.21 32.95 62.04
N VAL A 607 45.74 34.04 62.66
CA VAL A 607 44.72 34.93 62.09
C VAL A 607 45.39 36.00 61.22
N VAL A 608 45.36 35.79 59.90
CA VAL A 608 45.92 36.74 58.93
C VAL A 608 44.99 37.96 58.79
N GLY A 609 45.48 39.15 59.13
CA GLY A 609 44.82 40.42 58.79
C GLY A 609 44.63 41.44 59.92
N ARG A 610 44.94 41.11 61.18
CA ARG A 610 45.01 42.12 62.25
C ARG A 610 46.26 42.99 62.07
N SER A 611 46.06 44.21 61.55
CA SER A 611 47.10 45.24 61.45
C SER A 611 47.46 45.81 62.83
N LEU A 612 48.75 46.08 63.05
CA LEU A 612 49.35 46.56 64.31
C LEU A 612 48.98 48.02 64.70
N TRP A 613 47.74 48.47 64.43
CA TRP A 613 47.42 49.90 64.30
C TRP A 613 46.16 50.41 65.04
N GLU A 614 45.49 49.56 65.83
CA GLU A 614 44.48 50.00 66.82
C GLU A 614 44.78 49.32 68.17
N GLY A 615 44.54 50.03 69.29
CA GLY A 615 45.19 49.74 70.58
C GLY A 615 44.28 49.20 71.70
N GLU A 616 44.91 48.46 72.61
CA GLU A 616 44.51 48.01 73.97
C GLU A 616 43.15 47.31 74.20
N ASP A 617 42.20 47.31 73.26
CA ASP A 617 40.99 46.47 73.31
C ASP A 617 40.97 45.44 72.15
N PRO A 618 40.62 44.15 72.37
CA PRO A 618 40.59 43.13 71.33
C PRO A 618 39.37 43.27 70.41
N ALA A 619 39.44 44.20 69.46
CA ALA A 619 38.37 44.55 68.53
C ALA A 619 37.78 43.31 67.80
N LEU A 620 36.47 43.10 67.95
CA LEU A 620 35.75 41.95 67.35
C LEU A 620 35.91 41.93 65.82
N PRO A 621 36.05 40.75 65.18
CA PRO A 621 36.15 40.66 63.73
C PRO A 621 35.00 41.36 63.00
N SER A 622 35.35 42.06 61.91
CA SER A 622 34.44 42.82 61.06
C SER A 622 34.34 42.26 59.63
N MET A 623 35.14 41.23 59.32
CA MET A 623 35.25 40.58 58.01
C MET A 623 35.45 39.06 58.19
N PRO A 624 34.98 38.23 57.25
CA PRO A 624 35.26 36.80 57.25
C PRO A 624 36.71 36.51 56.86
N SER A 625 37.23 35.35 57.25
CA SER A 625 38.59 34.96 56.89
C SER A 625 38.75 34.81 55.38
N ALA A 626 39.97 35.04 54.90
CA ALA A 626 40.33 34.80 53.51
C ALA A 626 40.01 33.36 53.07
N GLY A 627 40.11 32.38 54.00
CA GLY A 627 39.76 30.98 53.75
C GLY A 627 38.29 30.79 53.38
N VAL A 628 37.36 31.32 54.18
CA VAL A 628 35.91 31.24 53.91
C VAL A 628 35.52 32.02 52.66
N PHE A 629 36.13 33.17 52.41
CA PHE A 629 35.89 33.92 51.17
C PHE A 629 36.40 33.14 49.94
N THR A 630 37.56 32.48 50.03
CA THR A 630 38.06 31.60 48.95
C THR A 630 37.20 30.35 48.76
N LEU A 631 36.66 29.75 49.82
CA LEU A 631 35.73 28.63 49.75
C LEU A 631 34.47 29.00 48.96
N LEU A 632 33.79 30.11 49.33
CA LEU A 632 32.59 30.55 48.62
C LEU A 632 32.89 30.91 47.15
N ARG A 633 34.06 31.49 46.86
CA ARG A 633 34.49 31.80 45.48
C ARG A 633 34.78 30.53 44.67
N ALA A 634 35.50 29.57 45.24
CA ALA A 634 35.83 28.30 44.59
C ALA A 634 34.58 27.42 44.38
N LEU A 635 33.64 27.47 45.32
CA LEU A 635 32.35 26.81 45.21
C LEU A 635 31.50 27.40 44.07
N VAL A 636 31.38 28.73 43.99
CA VAL A 636 30.63 29.39 42.90
C VAL A 636 31.32 29.21 41.54
N ALA A 637 32.65 29.16 41.49
CA ALA A 637 33.39 28.76 40.29
C ALA A 637 33.04 27.33 39.87
N SER A 638 33.19 26.34 40.76
CA SER A 638 32.88 24.93 40.47
C SER A 638 31.41 24.69 40.12
N MET A 639 30.48 25.46 40.69
CA MET A 639 29.07 25.48 40.26
C MET A 639 28.91 26.03 38.83
N GLY A 640 29.67 27.08 38.46
CA GLY A 640 29.73 27.60 37.10
C GLY A 640 30.30 26.60 36.11
N ASP A 641 31.44 25.98 36.45
CA ASP A 641 32.16 25.00 35.62
C ASP A 641 31.33 23.72 35.39
N ALA A 642 30.56 23.29 36.39
CA ALA A 642 29.59 22.19 36.23
C ALA A 642 28.42 22.55 35.29
N GLY A 643 28.15 23.85 35.11
CA GLY A 643 27.10 24.42 34.26
C GLY A 643 25.96 25.06 35.05
N LEU A 644 25.63 26.31 34.69
CA LEU A 644 24.52 27.08 35.27
C LEU A 644 23.15 26.39 35.13
N ASP A 645 23.01 25.53 34.11
CA ASP A 645 21.79 24.84 33.70
C ASP A 645 21.32 23.71 34.64
N LEU A 646 22.15 23.37 35.64
CA LEU A 646 21.87 22.36 36.67
C LEU A 646 21.26 22.96 37.96
N TRP A 647 21.49 24.26 38.23
CA TRP A 647 21.24 24.87 39.54
C TRP A 647 19.80 25.37 39.72
N SER A 648 18.86 24.42 39.75
CA SER A 648 17.50 24.67 40.22
C SER A 648 17.47 25.04 41.71
N PRO A 649 16.44 25.75 42.21
CA PRO A 649 16.34 26.09 43.64
C PRO A 649 16.39 24.89 44.59
N THR A 650 15.90 23.72 44.15
CA THR A 650 16.00 22.47 44.93
C THR A 650 17.41 21.88 44.93
N ALA A 651 18.16 21.99 43.81
CA ALA A 651 19.58 21.63 43.77
C ALA A 651 20.42 22.56 44.66
N VAL A 652 20.15 23.87 44.67
CA VAL A 652 20.83 24.83 45.56
C VAL A 652 20.51 24.58 47.03
N VAL A 653 19.26 24.21 47.38
CA VAL A 653 18.91 23.79 48.75
C VAL A 653 19.65 22.51 49.15
N ALA A 654 19.75 21.52 48.26
CA ALA A 654 20.52 20.30 48.50
C ALA A 654 22.03 20.57 48.69
N LEU A 655 22.59 21.50 47.90
CA LEU A 655 23.97 21.97 48.05
C LEU A 655 24.20 22.63 49.41
N LYS A 656 23.30 23.55 49.80
CA LYS A 656 23.35 24.24 51.08
C LYS A 656 23.17 23.28 52.26
N SER A 657 22.35 22.22 52.17
CA SER A 657 22.26 21.22 53.24
C SER A 657 23.51 20.36 53.35
N TYR A 658 24.02 19.78 52.24
CA TYR A 658 25.21 18.92 52.25
C TYR A 658 26.46 19.66 52.76
N LEU A 659 26.69 20.89 52.27
CA LEU A 659 27.85 21.68 52.66
C LEU A 659 27.85 22.05 54.15
N ARG A 660 26.70 22.30 54.76
CA ARG A 660 26.62 22.61 56.21
C ARG A 660 26.99 21.41 57.08
N GLY A 661 26.56 20.21 56.72
CA GLY A 661 26.96 18.98 57.41
C GLY A 661 28.47 18.75 57.35
N GLN A 662 29.03 18.79 56.13
CA GLN A 662 30.47 18.56 55.91
C GLN A 662 31.36 19.64 56.55
N LEU A 663 30.97 20.92 56.49
CA LEU A 663 31.71 21.99 57.16
C LEU A 663 31.67 21.84 58.68
N ARG A 664 30.54 21.41 59.27
CA ARG A 664 30.44 21.13 60.70
C ARG A 664 31.37 20.00 61.12
N GLU A 665 31.42 18.91 60.36
CA GLU A 665 32.33 17.78 60.62
C GLU A 665 33.79 18.24 60.56
N ALA A 666 34.19 18.92 59.48
CA ALA A 666 35.54 19.42 59.30
C ALA A 666 35.99 20.42 60.38
N TRP A 667 35.13 21.37 60.79
CA TRP A 667 35.47 22.32 61.87
C TRP A 667 35.56 21.65 63.24
N LEU A 668 34.73 20.63 63.53
CA LEU A 668 34.81 19.88 64.78
C LEU A 668 36.08 19.02 64.84
N GLU A 669 36.48 18.39 63.73
CA GLU A 669 37.76 17.69 63.63
C GLU A 669 38.94 18.65 63.82
N ALA A 670 38.95 19.81 63.16
CA ALA A 670 40.00 20.81 63.31
C ALA A 670 40.09 21.31 64.77
N ALA A 671 38.97 21.69 65.39
CA ALA A 671 38.94 22.11 66.79
C ALA A 671 39.45 21.02 67.75
N ASN A 672 39.08 19.76 67.52
CA ASN A 672 39.57 18.63 68.30
C ASN A 672 41.09 18.42 68.14
N GLN A 673 41.65 18.65 66.95
CA GLN A 673 43.11 18.62 66.72
C GLN A 673 43.82 19.77 67.45
N HIS A 674 43.28 20.99 67.40
CA HIS A 674 43.84 22.14 68.13
C HIS A 674 43.77 21.99 69.64
N ASN A 675 42.76 21.29 70.19
CA ASN A 675 42.64 21.05 71.64
C ASN A 675 43.49 19.84 72.10
N SER A 676 43.59 18.80 71.27
CA SER A 676 44.36 17.58 71.58
C SER A 676 45.88 17.82 71.67
N SER A 677 46.38 18.99 71.24
CA SER A 677 47.80 19.37 71.34
C SER A 677 48.21 19.94 72.71
N GLU A 678 47.28 20.15 73.66
CA GLU A 678 47.62 20.47 75.06
C GLU A 678 47.96 19.22 75.89
N GLY A 679 47.23 18.11 75.68
CA GLY A 679 47.26 16.92 76.55
C GLY A 679 48.53 16.05 76.55
N LYS A 680 49.69 16.56 76.09
CA LYS A 680 50.97 15.82 76.01
C LYS A 680 52.11 16.40 76.86
N LEU A 681 51.87 17.46 77.64
CA LEU A 681 52.93 18.21 78.33
C LEU A 681 52.92 18.16 79.87
N GLU A 682 51.84 17.72 80.53
CA GLU A 682 51.75 17.77 82.00
C GLU A 682 52.21 16.50 82.73
N GLU A 683 52.15 15.32 82.09
CA GLU A 683 52.33 14.02 82.76
C GLU A 683 53.79 13.53 82.85
N LYS A 684 54.79 14.44 82.87
CA LYS A 684 56.21 14.03 82.90
C LYS A 684 57.17 14.92 83.70
N LYS A 685 56.76 15.34 84.91
CA LYS A 685 57.63 16.00 85.90
C LYS A 685 57.44 15.52 87.36
N SER A 686 57.42 14.21 87.58
CA SER A 686 57.67 13.60 88.90
C SER A 686 58.14 12.15 88.78
N ALA A 687 58.97 11.71 89.75
CA ALA A 687 59.64 10.40 89.84
C ALA A 687 60.83 10.14 88.87
N GLU A 688 62.03 10.47 89.33
CA GLU A 688 63.32 9.99 88.81
C GLU A 688 64.06 9.26 89.95
N SER A 689 64.21 7.93 89.87
CA SER A 689 65.15 7.14 90.69
C SER A 689 65.18 5.64 90.30
N ALA A 690 66.38 5.05 90.32
CA ALA A 690 66.72 3.61 90.30
C ALA A 690 66.51 2.80 88.99
N GLU A 691 67.65 2.39 88.38
CA GLU A 691 68.16 1.00 88.26
C GLU A 691 67.18 -0.14 87.86
N GLU A 692 67.51 -1.10 86.98
CA GLU A 692 68.77 -1.40 86.25
C GLU A 692 68.52 -2.30 84.99
N GLU A 693 69.60 -2.92 84.47
CA GLU A 693 69.67 -4.06 83.53
C GLU A 693 69.62 -3.87 81.99
N LYS A 694 70.67 -4.43 81.35
CA LYS A 694 70.89 -4.82 79.93
C LYS A 694 70.48 -6.32 79.76
N PRO A 695 70.66 -7.03 78.60
CA PRO A 695 71.21 -6.67 77.28
C PRO A 695 70.22 -7.09 76.14
N GLU A 696 70.53 -7.52 74.90
CA GLU A 696 71.65 -7.48 73.92
C GLU A 696 70.97 -7.16 72.55
N ARG A 697 71.53 -6.36 71.64
CA ARG A 697 72.65 -6.61 70.70
C ARG A 697 72.38 -7.68 69.62
N SER A 698 72.38 -7.24 68.37
CA SER A 698 72.83 -7.99 67.19
C SER A 698 73.41 -7.00 66.17
N GLU A 699 74.34 -7.44 65.32
CA GLU A 699 75.23 -6.57 64.51
C GLU A 699 75.22 -6.96 63.01
N GLY A 700 75.70 -6.07 62.15
CA GLY A 700 75.71 -6.17 60.68
C GLY A 700 75.40 -4.80 60.05
N ALA A 701 76.31 -4.00 59.46
CA ALA A 701 77.62 -4.28 58.84
C ALA A 701 77.50 -5.14 57.56
N ASP A 702 78.03 -4.76 56.39
CA ASP A 702 79.01 -3.71 56.03
C ASP A 702 78.72 -3.01 54.67
N ALA A 703 79.33 -1.81 54.50
CA ALA A 703 80.01 -1.17 53.34
C ALA A 703 79.52 -1.33 51.86
N ASP A 704 79.96 -0.57 50.85
CA ASP A 704 81.00 0.48 50.63
C ASP A 704 80.31 1.77 50.03
N GLU A 705 80.85 3.01 49.98
CA GLU A 705 82.02 3.59 49.24
C GLU A 705 82.04 3.23 47.72
N GLU A 706 82.41 4.04 46.70
CA GLU A 706 82.97 5.40 46.46
C GLU A 706 82.33 5.91 45.10
N ASP A 707 82.54 7.04 44.37
CA ASP A 707 83.43 8.22 44.31
C ASP A 707 82.71 9.37 43.49
N GLU A 708 83.36 10.50 43.18
CA GLU A 708 82.94 11.68 42.39
C GLU A 708 82.78 11.53 40.84
N GLY A 709 82.31 12.59 40.16
CA GLY A 709 82.76 12.87 38.77
C GLY A 709 82.04 13.97 37.93
N ALA A 710 82.57 15.20 37.92
CA ALA A 710 82.34 16.33 36.97
C ALA A 710 80.90 16.87 36.72
N LYS A 711 80.53 18.17 36.76
CA LYS A 711 81.11 19.53 36.50
C LYS A 711 80.94 20.12 35.09
N GLY A 712 80.71 21.45 35.08
CA GLY A 712 80.19 22.27 33.98
C GLY A 712 78.80 22.83 34.36
N ASP A 713 78.59 24.02 34.96
CA ASP A 713 79.31 25.32 34.88
C ASP A 713 79.36 25.88 33.44
N GLU A 714 79.03 27.14 33.12
CA GLU A 714 78.48 28.33 33.83
C GLU A 714 77.72 29.22 32.78
N GLU A 715 76.97 30.29 33.03
CA GLU A 715 76.64 31.19 34.17
C GLU A 715 75.11 31.14 34.51
N LYS A 716 74.44 31.82 35.48
CA LYS A 716 74.62 33.05 36.30
C LYS A 716 74.32 34.38 35.54
N ALA A 717 73.80 35.47 36.13
CA ALA A 717 73.27 35.78 37.47
C ALA A 717 72.04 36.75 37.31
N ALA A 718 71.32 37.28 38.32
CA ALA A 718 71.32 37.21 39.79
C ALA A 718 69.85 37.42 40.26
N SER A 719 69.30 36.72 41.27
CA SER A 719 69.38 37.01 42.72
C SER A 719 68.55 38.23 43.19
N THR A 720 68.04 38.34 44.43
CA THR A 720 68.33 37.57 45.67
C THR A 720 67.12 37.62 46.64
N GLU A 721 66.93 36.56 47.44
CA GLU A 721 66.31 36.53 48.80
C GLU A 721 64.86 37.06 48.99
N ASP A 722 64.09 36.69 50.02
CA ASP A 722 64.36 35.88 51.22
C ASP A 722 63.84 34.43 51.12
N ASP A 723 64.58 33.51 51.76
CA ASP A 723 64.13 32.16 52.11
C ASP A 723 64.16 32.05 53.65
N GLN A 724 63.00 31.93 54.31
CA GLN A 724 62.94 31.83 55.78
C GLN A 724 62.10 30.65 56.26
N ALA A 725 62.85 29.61 56.64
CA ALA A 725 62.61 28.61 57.67
C ALA A 725 61.18 28.45 58.24
N ALA A 726 60.66 27.22 58.13
CA ALA A 726 59.48 26.79 58.86
C ALA A 726 59.75 26.66 60.37
N ASP A 727 59.59 27.76 61.11
CA ASP A 727 59.61 27.74 62.58
C ASP A 727 58.35 27.07 63.14
N LYS A 728 58.53 26.16 64.11
CA LYS A 728 57.45 25.47 64.82
C LYS A 728 57.02 26.30 66.03
N THR A 729 56.52 27.50 65.75
CA THR A 729 56.00 28.40 66.78
C THR A 729 54.89 27.72 67.59
N HIS A 730 55.08 27.66 68.91
CA HIS A 730 54.03 27.23 69.83
C HIS A 730 52.86 28.22 69.73
N VAL A 731 51.67 27.73 69.38
CA VAL A 731 50.45 28.55 69.37
C VAL A 731 50.16 29.00 70.80
N SER A 732 50.15 30.31 71.06
CA SER A 732 49.81 30.83 72.39
C SER A 732 48.33 30.63 72.69
N ALA A 733 47.96 30.59 73.98
CA ALA A 733 46.56 30.52 74.38
C ALA A 733 45.74 31.73 73.87
N GLU A 734 46.38 32.87 73.66
CA GLU A 734 45.79 34.08 73.07
C GLU A 734 45.54 33.88 71.57
N GLN A 735 46.52 33.36 70.82
CA GLN A 735 46.36 33.03 69.40
C GLN A 735 45.26 31.99 69.16
N ARG A 736 45.09 30.99 70.05
CA ARG A 736 43.91 30.09 70.02
C ARG A 736 42.59 30.86 70.19
N LYS A 737 42.50 31.78 71.16
CA LYS A 737 41.28 32.57 71.41
C LYS A 737 40.95 33.50 70.25
N GLU A 738 41.96 34.11 69.63
CA GLU A 738 41.79 34.87 68.38
C GLU A 738 41.30 34.00 67.23
N LEU A 739 41.90 32.82 67.03
CA LEU A 739 41.52 31.86 65.98
C LEU A 739 40.07 31.39 66.14
N PHE A 740 39.65 30.97 67.33
CA PHE A 740 38.26 30.59 67.60
C PHE A 740 37.30 31.78 67.49
N THR A 741 37.72 33.00 67.81
CA THR A 741 36.90 34.21 67.62
C THR A 741 36.71 34.54 66.14
N GLN A 742 37.72 34.33 65.29
CA GLN A 742 37.57 34.42 63.84
C GLN A 742 36.69 33.29 63.29
N TRP A 743 36.86 32.04 63.75
CA TRP A 743 36.01 30.93 63.34
C TRP A 743 34.54 31.13 63.75
N LEU A 744 34.27 31.74 64.90
CA LEU A 744 32.92 32.14 65.30
C LEU A 744 32.31 33.17 64.33
N TYR A 745 33.08 34.18 63.89
CA TYR A 745 32.63 35.12 62.86
C TYR A 745 32.37 34.42 61.52
N ASP A 746 33.29 33.56 61.11
CA ASP A 746 33.23 32.80 59.85
C ASP A 746 31.98 31.90 59.78
N VAL A 747 31.63 31.22 60.89
CA VAL A 747 30.39 30.43 61.00
C VAL A 747 29.15 31.33 60.96
N LEU A 748 29.15 32.48 61.63
CA LEU A 748 28.06 33.46 61.59
C LEU A 748 27.85 34.05 60.18
N PHE A 749 28.94 34.25 59.41
CA PHE A 749 28.87 34.68 58.02
C PHE A 749 28.33 33.58 57.10
N LEU A 750 28.76 32.33 57.29
CA LEU A 750 28.24 31.18 56.53
C LEU A 750 26.79 30.82 56.85
N GLN A 751 26.30 31.10 58.07
CA GLN A 751 24.86 31.04 58.36
C GLN A 751 24.07 32.01 57.47
N GLY A 752 24.65 33.16 57.11
CA GLY A 752 24.05 34.13 56.20
C GLY A 752 23.92 33.62 54.75
N SER A 753 24.92 32.90 54.25
CA SER A 753 24.95 32.41 52.87
C SER A 753 24.27 31.05 52.67
N LEU A 754 24.46 30.12 53.61
CA LEU A 754 23.91 28.76 53.52
C LEU A 754 22.50 28.66 54.14
N GLY A 755 22.15 29.58 55.05
CA GLY A 755 20.83 29.70 55.63
C GLY A 755 20.43 28.58 56.61
N SER A 756 19.31 28.81 57.30
CA SER A 756 18.60 27.77 58.05
C SER A 756 17.70 27.01 57.08
N ALA A 757 17.91 25.71 56.90
CA ALA A 757 17.09 24.89 56.01
C ALA A 757 15.63 24.86 56.49
N ASN A 758 14.69 25.29 55.63
CA ASN A 758 13.25 25.28 55.91
C ASN A 758 12.74 23.84 56.11
N GLY A 759 12.63 23.41 57.37
CA GLY A 759 12.14 22.08 57.76
C GLY A 759 13.12 21.23 58.58
N ALA A 760 14.40 21.61 58.68
CA ALA A 760 15.35 20.91 59.54
C ALA A 760 15.10 21.27 61.02
N SER A 761 14.84 20.27 61.87
CA SER A 761 14.49 20.46 63.29
C SER A 761 15.68 20.80 64.21
N LYS A 762 16.90 20.76 63.66
CA LYS A 762 18.13 21.31 64.23
C LYS A 762 18.88 22.04 63.13
N ASP A 763 19.47 23.19 63.44
CA ASP A 763 20.26 23.94 62.48
C ASP A 763 21.75 23.71 62.75
N GLU A 764 22.39 22.92 61.90
CA GLU A 764 23.71 22.31 62.12
C GLU A 764 24.82 23.35 62.34
N LEU A 765 24.69 24.54 61.73
CA LEU A 765 25.59 25.66 61.93
C LEU A 765 25.36 26.41 63.25
N LYS A 766 24.20 26.27 63.92
CA LYS A 766 23.97 26.81 65.28
C LYS A 766 24.58 25.88 66.34
N ASP A 767 24.45 24.57 66.16
CA ASP A 767 25.17 23.57 66.98
C ASP A 767 26.70 23.84 66.93
N LEU A 768 27.22 24.24 65.77
CA LEU A 768 28.62 24.62 65.58
C LEU A 768 28.97 25.98 66.20
N GLU A 769 28.13 27.00 66.01
CA GLU A 769 28.28 28.33 66.63
C GLU A 769 28.36 28.23 68.17
N ASP A 770 27.46 27.44 68.78
CA ASP A 770 27.45 27.16 70.23
C ASP A 770 28.63 26.30 70.69
N ALA A 771 29.29 25.55 69.79
CA ALA A 771 30.52 24.81 70.09
C ALA A 771 31.76 25.71 70.04
N MET A 772 31.86 26.58 69.03
CA MET A 772 32.94 27.55 68.89
C MET A 772 32.87 28.63 69.98
N TYR A 773 31.69 29.20 70.26
CA TYR A 773 31.51 30.24 71.28
C TYR A 773 32.06 29.84 72.66
N LYS A 774 31.87 28.58 73.06
CA LYS A 774 32.40 28.02 74.32
C LYS A 774 33.93 28.01 74.43
N GLN A 775 34.65 28.10 73.31
CA GLN A 775 36.11 28.10 73.24
C GLN A 775 36.70 29.51 73.06
N THR A 776 35.86 30.56 72.95
CA THR A 776 36.31 31.95 72.78
C THR A 776 36.52 32.74 74.08
N GLU A 777 36.04 32.24 75.22
CA GLU A 777 36.01 32.95 76.52
C GLU A 777 35.36 34.35 76.51
N LEU A 778 34.60 34.71 75.47
CA LEU A 778 33.95 36.01 75.35
C LEU A 778 32.93 36.24 76.47
N ALA A 779 33.24 37.16 77.38
CA ALA A 779 32.50 37.39 78.62
C ALA A 779 31.07 37.94 78.46
N ASN A 780 30.64 38.33 77.25
CA ASN A 780 29.37 39.01 77.01
C ASN A 780 28.63 38.51 75.76
N ASP A 781 27.41 38.03 75.95
CA ASP A 781 26.43 37.68 74.90
C ASP A 781 26.06 38.87 73.98
N ALA A 782 26.35 40.10 74.41
CA ALA A 782 26.30 41.29 73.55
C ALA A 782 27.31 41.25 72.39
N ALA A 783 28.52 40.71 72.60
CA ALA A 783 29.56 40.58 71.57
C ALA A 783 29.12 39.61 70.46
N ARG A 784 28.56 38.44 70.83
CA ARG A 784 27.98 37.47 69.89
C ARG A 784 26.89 38.11 69.03
N LYS A 785 26.02 38.93 69.63
CA LYS A 785 24.96 39.67 68.92
C LYS A 785 25.50 40.78 68.02
N GLN A 786 26.63 41.40 68.36
CA GLN A 786 27.31 42.38 67.51
C GLN A 786 27.98 41.71 66.31
N MET A 787 28.71 40.60 66.51
CA MET A 787 29.30 39.79 65.44
C MET A 787 28.23 39.24 64.48
N SER A 788 27.11 38.73 65.01
CA SER A 788 26.00 38.22 64.18
C SER A 788 25.42 39.32 63.27
N LYS A 789 25.25 40.55 63.79
CA LYS A 789 24.80 41.70 62.99
C LYS A 789 25.83 42.10 61.93
N SER A 790 27.11 42.23 62.30
CA SER A 790 28.15 42.66 61.34
C SER A 790 28.37 41.61 60.24
N ALA A 791 28.33 40.31 60.56
CA ALA A 791 28.37 39.23 59.57
C ALA A 791 27.16 39.26 58.61
N GLN A 792 25.94 39.49 59.12
CA GLN A 792 24.74 39.65 58.29
C GLN A 792 24.80 40.89 57.39
N GLU A 793 25.34 42.01 57.88
CA GLU A 793 25.56 43.20 57.05
C GLU A 793 26.65 42.98 55.99
N TYR A 794 27.74 42.29 56.34
CA TYR A 794 28.81 41.97 55.40
C TYR A 794 28.30 41.02 54.30
N TRP A 795 27.50 40.01 54.65
CA TRP A 795 26.82 39.16 53.66
C TRP A 795 25.89 39.97 52.74
N LYS A 796 25.05 40.87 53.26
CA LYS A 796 24.20 41.75 52.44
C LYS A 796 24.98 42.65 51.46
N ARG A 797 26.24 42.96 51.77
CA ARG A 797 27.13 43.74 50.89
C ARG A 797 27.88 42.86 49.86
N THR A 798 28.01 41.56 50.12
CA THR A 798 28.85 40.64 49.32
C THR A 798 28.08 39.54 48.59
N SER A 799 26.82 39.27 48.92
CA SER A 799 26.03 38.17 48.34
C SER A 799 25.94 38.19 46.82
N LEU A 800 25.91 39.37 46.20
CA LEU A 800 25.91 39.53 44.73
C LEU A 800 27.18 38.98 44.05
N LEU A 801 28.30 38.85 44.77
CA LEU A 801 29.52 38.20 44.27
C LEU A 801 29.37 36.67 44.19
N PHE A 802 28.35 36.11 44.84
CA PHE A 802 28.11 34.68 45.00
C PHE A 802 26.71 34.32 44.50
N GLY A 803 26.29 34.86 43.34
CA GLY A 803 24.88 34.90 42.90
C GLY A 803 24.09 33.58 42.90
N LEU A 804 24.73 32.42 42.71
CA LEU A 804 24.08 31.10 42.81
C LEU A 804 23.76 30.66 44.26
N LEU A 805 24.32 31.36 45.25
CA LEU A 805 24.16 31.14 46.68
C LEU A 805 23.43 32.30 47.38
N ALA A 806 23.05 33.37 46.65
CA ALA A 806 22.41 34.57 47.20
C ALA A 806 20.98 34.34 47.73
#